data_AF-A0A7J7T4E2-F1
#
_entry.id   AF-A0A7J7T4E2-F1
#
_cell.length_a   1.000
_cell.length_b   1.000
_cell.length_c   1.000
_cell.angle_alpha   90.00
_cell.angle_beta   90.00
_cell.angle_gamma   90.00
#
_symmetry.space_group_name_H-M   'P 1'
#
loop_
_entity.id
_entity.type
_entity.pdbx_description
1 polymer ?
#
loop_
_entity_poly.entity_id
_entity_poly.type
_entity_poly.pdbx_seq_one_letter_code
_entity_poly.pdbx_strand_id
1 'polypeptide(L)'
;MELAAWYRWGLLLALLPPGAAGTQVCTGTDMKLRLPASPETHLDMLRHLYQGCQVVQGNLELTHLPGNASLFFLQDIQEVQGYVLIAHSQVTQVPLQRLRIIRGTQLFQDSYALAVLDNGDQQDSATPVAGASPGGLRELQLRSLTEILKGGVLMQRNPQLCHQDTVLWTDIFHKNNRLALLQIDTNRSRACKPCSPSCSPSHCWGESSKDCQILTRTLCASGCARCKGSLPTDCCHEQCAAGCTGPKHSDCLACLHFNHSGICELHCPALVTYNTDTFESMPNPEGRYTFGASCVTTCPYNYLSTDVGSCTLVCPLNNQEVTAEDGTQRCEKCSKPCARVCYGLGMEHLREARAVTSANIQEFAGCKKIFGSLAFLPESFEGNPASNTAPLEPEQLRVFETLEEITGYLYISAWPDSLPELSVFQNLQVIRGRVLHDGAYSLTLQGLGIRWLGLRSLRELGSGLALIHRNAHLCFVHTVPWDQLFRNPHQALLHSANRPEDECVGEGLACYPLCAHGHCWGPGPTQCVNCSQFLRGQECVEECRVLQGLPREYVKDRYCLPCHPECQPQNGSVTCLGSEADQCMACAHYKDAPLCVARCPSGVKTDHSFMPIWKFPDEEGTCQPCPINCTHSEEGRGEREVETPMMRENH
;
A
#
# COMPACT_ATOMS: atom_id res chain seq x y z
N MET A 1 58.24 2.00 -17.86
CA MET A 1 56.96 2.43 -18.46
C MET A 1 56.04 1.22 -18.57
N GLU A 2 55.78 0.52 -17.45
CA GLU A 2 55.04 -0.76 -17.40
C GLU A 2 54.54 -1.07 -15.97
N LEU A 3 54.11 -0.06 -15.21
CA LEU A 3 53.56 -0.28 -13.86
C LEU A 3 52.26 0.51 -13.59
N ALA A 4 51.71 1.21 -14.61
CA ALA A 4 50.49 2.02 -14.47
C ALA A 4 49.24 1.37 -15.07
N ALA A 5 49.33 0.17 -15.65
CA ALA A 5 48.22 -0.48 -16.36
C ALA A 5 47.39 -1.44 -15.49
N TRP A 6 47.89 -1.86 -14.32
CA TRP A 6 47.22 -2.87 -13.49
C TRP A 6 46.30 -2.28 -12.41
N TYR A 7 46.38 -0.98 -12.15
CA TYR A 7 45.54 -0.32 -11.13
C TYR A 7 44.18 0.16 -11.66
N ARG A 8 43.95 0.12 -12.99
CA ARG A 8 42.70 0.59 -13.62
C ARG A 8 41.68 -0.51 -13.90
N TRP A 9 42.01 -1.78 -13.67
CA TRP A 9 41.09 -2.92 -13.86
C TRP A 9 40.58 -3.50 -12.54
N GLY A 10 41.20 -3.15 -11.40
CA GLY A 10 40.74 -3.55 -10.06
C GLY A 10 39.70 -2.63 -9.41
N LEU A 11 39.42 -1.46 -9.98
CA LEU A 11 38.49 -0.46 -9.44
C LEU A 11 37.15 -0.37 -10.18
N LEU A 12 36.93 -1.20 -11.22
CA LEU A 12 35.69 -1.27 -11.99
C LEU A 12 34.81 -2.48 -11.64
N LEU A 13 35.25 -3.36 -10.73
CA LEU A 13 34.49 -4.50 -10.21
C LEU A 13 33.87 -4.25 -8.83
N ALA A 14 34.03 -3.06 -8.26
CA ALA A 14 33.53 -2.68 -6.93
C ALA A 14 32.28 -1.77 -6.96
N LEU A 15 31.64 -1.60 -8.13
CA LEU A 15 30.40 -0.81 -8.30
C LEU A 15 29.22 -1.63 -8.85
N LEU A 16 29.29 -2.95 -8.79
CA LEU A 16 28.07 -3.75 -8.88
C LEU A 16 27.46 -3.79 -7.48
N PRO A 17 26.22 -3.29 -7.28
CA PRO A 17 25.51 -3.60 -6.05
C PRO A 17 25.46 -5.13 -5.94
N PRO A 18 25.56 -5.71 -4.73
CA PRO A 18 25.32 -7.13 -4.56
C PRO A 18 23.85 -7.36 -4.94
N GLY A 19 23.63 -7.72 -6.20
CA GLY A 19 22.39 -8.34 -6.64
C GLY A 19 22.34 -9.70 -5.95
N ALA A 20 21.91 -9.72 -4.70
CA ALA A 20 21.09 -10.82 -4.26
C ALA A 20 19.94 -10.84 -5.27
N ALA A 21 20.03 -11.73 -6.27
CA ALA A 21 18.96 -11.97 -7.21
C ALA A 21 17.83 -12.66 -6.43
N GLY A 22 17.18 -11.88 -5.56
CA GLY A 22 15.94 -12.25 -4.91
C GLY A 22 14.88 -12.35 -6.00
N THR A 23 14.10 -13.43 -5.94
CA THR A 23 12.92 -13.62 -6.76
C THR A 23 12.04 -12.38 -6.67
N GLN A 24 11.78 -11.74 -7.81
CA GLN A 24 10.94 -10.53 -7.87
C GLN A 24 9.47 -10.92 -7.70
N VAL A 25 8.80 -10.26 -6.76
CA VAL A 25 7.41 -10.52 -6.38
C VAL A 25 6.55 -9.32 -6.76
N CYS A 26 5.43 -9.57 -7.40
CA CYS A 26 4.42 -8.56 -7.71
C CYS A 26 3.07 -8.95 -7.11
N THR A 27 2.20 -7.96 -6.90
CA THR A 27 0.79 -8.25 -6.57
C THR A 27 0.07 -8.83 -7.79
N GLY A 28 -0.96 -9.64 -7.54
CA GLY A 28 -1.91 -10.01 -8.59
C GLY A 28 -3.02 -8.97 -8.76
N THR A 29 -3.99 -9.26 -9.62
CA THR A 29 -5.20 -8.46 -9.85
C THR A 29 -6.47 -9.20 -9.42
N ASP A 30 -7.61 -8.49 -9.34
CA ASP A 30 -8.93 -9.08 -9.07
C ASP A 30 -10.06 -8.31 -9.79
N MET A 31 -9.90 -8.16 -11.11
CA MET A 31 -10.84 -7.52 -12.03
C MET A 31 -11.88 -8.52 -12.56
N LYS A 32 -11.50 -9.81 -12.64
CA LYS A 32 -12.26 -10.88 -13.31
C LYS A 32 -12.53 -10.51 -14.77
N LEU A 33 -13.78 -10.57 -15.19
CA LEU A 33 -14.21 -10.22 -16.55
C LEU A 33 -14.69 -8.77 -16.69
N ARG A 34 -14.63 -7.97 -15.61
CA ARG A 34 -15.06 -6.56 -15.66
C ARG A 34 -14.20 -5.81 -16.68
N LEU A 35 -14.83 -4.84 -17.35
CA LEU A 35 -14.13 -3.96 -18.27
C LEU A 35 -13.06 -3.15 -17.51
N PRO A 36 -11.91 -2.85 -18.13
CA PRO A 36 -10.91 -1.99 -17.52
C PRO A 36 -11.49 -0.61 -17.20
N ALA A 37 -11.17 -0.05 -16.03
CA ALA A 37 -11.62 1.28 -15.63
C ALA A 37 -11.23 2.37 -16.65
N SER A 38 -10.01 2.31 -17.19
CA SER A 38 -9.55 3.05 -18.36
C SER A 38 -8.93 2.08 -19.36
N PRO A 39 -9.60 1.76 -20.48
CA PRO A 39 -9.05 0.91 -21.53
C PRO A 39 -7.72 1.42 -22.08
N GLU A 40 -7.55 2.75 -22.13
CA GLU A 40 -6.38 3.42 -22.70
C GLU A 40 -5.11 3.14 -21.89
N THR A 41 -5.24 3.01 -20.56
CA THR A 41 -4.11 2.80 -19.63
C THR A 41 -3.99 1.35 -19.14
N HIS A 42 -4.91 0.46 -19.53
CA HIS A 42 -4.98 -0.90 -19.04
C HIS A 42 -3.71 -1.73 -19.33
N LEU A 43 -3.19 -1.64 -20.55
CA LEU A 43 -1.95 -2.36 -20.92
C LEU A 43 -0.75 -1.81 -20.14
N ASP A 44 -0.71 -0.51 -19.88
CA ASP A 44 0.37 0.12 -19.12
C ASP A 44 0.30 -0.29 -17.64
N MET A 45 -0.90 -0.43 -17.07
CA MET A 45 -1.09 -1.03 -15.74
C MET A 45 -0.46 -2.43 -15.67
N LEU A 46 -0.84 -3.32 -16.58
CA LEU A 46 -0.33 -4.69 -16.61
C LEU A 46 1.18 -4.72 -16.80
N ARG A 47 1.73 -3.82 -17.63
CA ARG A 47 3.18 -3.71 -17.83
C ARG A 47 3.88 -3.31 -16.53
N HIS A 48 3.47 -2.23 -15.86
CA HIS A 48 4.12 -1.81 -14.61
C HIS A 48 4.02 -2.88 -13.53
N LEU A 49 2.88 -3.56 -13.46
CA LEU A 49 2.63 -4.58 -12.47
C LEU A 49 3.50 -5.83 -12.65
N TYR A 50 3.66 -6.30 -13.89
CA TYR A 50 4.29 -7.59 -14.17
C TYR A 50 5.71 -7.49 -14.75
N GLN A 51 6.19 -6.31 -15.14
CA GLN A 51 7.54 -6.14 -15.66
C GLN A 51 8.59 -6.62 -14.65
N GLY A 52 9.36 -7.64 -15.03
CA GLY A 52 10.39 -8.23 -14.18
C GLY A 52 9.85 -9.12 -13.06
N CYS A 53 8.54 -9.36 -12.98
CA CYS A 53 7.93 -10.20 -11.96
C CYS A 53 8.17 -11.69 -12.25
N GLN A 54 8.51 -12.45 -11.21
CA GLN A 54 8.68 -13.91 -11.29
C GLN A 54 7.60 -14.66 -10.53
N VAL A 55 7.10 -14.09 -9.42
CA VAL A 55 6.07 -14.69 -8.57
C VAL A 55 4.92 -13.70 -8.39
N VAL A 56 3.74 -14.07 -8.88
CA VAL A 56 2.52 -13.28 -8.70
C VAL A 56 1.84 -13.67 -7.40
N GLN A 57 1.83 -12.77 -6.42
CA GLN A 57 1.10 -12.92 -5.16
C GLN A 57 -0.36 -12.48 -5.30
N GLY A 58 -1.13 -13.32 -5.97
CA GLY A 58 -2.54 -13.08 -6.26
C GLY A 58 -2.92 -13.80 -7.55
N ASN A 59 -3.83 -13.21 -8.31
CA ASN A 59 -4.27 -13.76 -9.58
C ASN A 59 -3.55 -13.07 -10.74
N LEU A 60 -3.27 -13.81 -11.80
CA LEU A 60 -2.78 -13.26 -13.06
C LEU A 60 -3.96 -13.15 -14.03
N GLU A 61 -4.47 -11.94 -14.22
CA GLU A 61 -5.60 -11.70 -15.14
C GLU A 61 -5.13 -10.86 -16.33
N LEU A 62 -5.32 -11.42 -17.52
CA LEU A 62 -4.95 -10.84 -18.80
C LEU A 62 -6.24 -10.72 -19.61
N THR A 63 -6.91 -9.59 -19.49
CA THR A 63 -8.23 -9.38 -20.08
C THR A 63 -8.28 -8.18 -21.01
N HIS A 64 -9.18 -8.21 -22.00
CA HIS A 64 -9.45 -7.07 -22.89
C HIS A 64 -8.21 -6.52 -23.63
N LEU A 65 -7.26 -7.39 -24.00
CA LEU A 65 -6.01 -6.99 -24.64
C LEU A 65 -6.17 -6.81 -26.15
N PRO A 66 -5.70 -5.69 -26.74
CA PRO A 66 -5.78 -5.47 -28.18
C PRO A 66 -4.80 -6.37 -28.95
N GLY A 67 -5.11 -6.69 -30.21
CA GLY A 67 -4.34 -7.66 -30.99
C GLY A 67 -2.87 -7.29 -31.25
N ASN A 68 -2.52 -6.00 -31.21
CA ASN A 68 -1.15 -5.50 -31.39
C ASN A 68 -0.37 -5.32 -30.08
N ALA A 69 -0.94 -5.69 -28.93
CA ALA A 69 -0.29 -5.53 -27.62
C ALA A 69 1.00 -6.37 -27.53
N SER A 70 2.10 -5.73 -27.12
CA SER A 70 3.33 -6.44 -26.75
C SER A 70 3.23 -6.92 -25.30
N LEU A 71 3.27 -8.25 -25.11
CA LEU A 71 3.16 -8.90 -23.81
C LEU A 71 4.48 -9.51 -23.31
N PHE A 72 5.62 -9.08 -23.87
CA PHE A 72 6.93 -9.64 -23.55
C PHE A 72 7.31 -9.53 -22.06
N PHE A 73 6.76 -8.54 -21.35
CA PHE A 73 6.96 -8.34 -19.92
C PHE A 73 6.49 -9.51 -19.05
N LEU A 74 5.66 -10.43 -19.58
CA LEU A 74 5.18 -11.62 -18.88
C LEU A 74 6.16 -12.80 -18.88
N GLN A 75 7.22 -12.75 -19.69
CA GLN A 75 8.09 -13.90 -19.97
C GLN A 75 8.79 -14.49 -18.74
N ASP A 76 8.95 -13.69 -17.68
CA ASP A 76 9.72 -14.05 -16.49
C ASP A 76 8.86 -14.68 -15.39
N ILE A 77 7.54 -14.66 -15.54
CA ILE A 77 6.58 -15.23 -14.59
C ILE A 77 6.79 -16.75 -14.54
N GLN A 78 7.02 -17.25 -13.33
CA GLN A 78 7.28 -18.66 -13.02
C GLN A 78 6.24 -19.26 -12.08
N GLU A 79 5.69 -18.47 -11.16
CA GLU A 79 4.67 -18.94 -10.22
C GLU A 79 3.49 -17.96 -10.12
N VAL A 80 2.28 -18.51 -10.03
CA VAL A 80 1.06 -17.74 -9.73
C VAL A 80 0.40 -18.34 -8.50
N GLN A 81 0.19 -17.53 -7.46
CA GLN A 81 -0.35 -17.99 -6.18
C GLN A 81 -1.85 -18.33 -6.27
N GLY A 82 -2.64 -17.48 -6.93
CA GLY A 82 -4.07 -17.62 -7.14
C GLY A 82 -4.38 -18.40 -8.42
N TYR A 83 -5.17 -17.79 -9.30
CA TYR A 83 -5.53 -18.34 -10.61
C TYR A 83 -4.93 -17.53 -11.78
N VAL A 84 -4.99 -18.11 -12.98
CA VAL A 84 -4.65 -17.47 -14.25
C VAL A 84 -5.93 -17.33 -15.09
N LEU A 85 -6.24 -16.10 -15.50
CA LEU A 85 -7.37 -15.77 -16.38
C LEU A 85 -6.85 -15.09 -17.64
N ILE A 86 -7.18 -15.64 -18.81
CA ILE A 86 -6.91 -15.04 -20.12
C ILE A 86 -8.25 -14.90 -20.81
N ALA A 87 -8.80 -13.69 -20.92
CA ALA A 87 -10.15 -13.52 -21.46
C ALA A 87 -10.36 -12.29 -22.34
N HIS A 88 -11.34 -12.36 -23.25
CA HIS A 88 -11.76 -11.23 -24.09
C HIS A 88 -10.60 -10.52 -24.81
N SER A 89 -9.54 -11.26 -25.17
CA SER A 89 -8.32 -10.69 -25.74
C SER A 89 -8.14 -11.09 -27.19
N GLN A 90 -7.68 -10.14 -28.01
CA GLN A 90 -7.44 -10.32 -29.44
C GLN A 90 -5.97 -10.67 -29.76
N VAL A 91 -5.11 -10.71 -28.74
CA VAL A 91 -3.70 -11.07 -28.87
C VAL A 91 -3.55 -12.48 -29.43
N THR A 92 -2.54 -12.67 -30.28
CA THR A 92 -2.29 -13.97 -30.92
C THR A 92 -1.53 -14.96 -30.03
N GLN A 93 -0.74 -14.44 -29.09
CA GLN A 93 0.10 -15.22 -28.19
C GLN A 93 0.21 -14.53 -26.83
N VAL A 94 0.35 -15.32 -25.77
CA VAL A 94 0.60 -14.85 -24.41
C VAL A 94 1.87 -15.55 -23.91
N PRO A 95 3.01 -14.86 -23.77
CA PRO A 95 4.31 -15.50 -23.55
C PRO A 95 4.51 -15.89 -22.07
N LEU A 96 3.79 -16.93 -21.63
CA LEU A 96 3.91 -17.51 -20.29
C LEU A 96 4.73 -18.82 -20.30
N GLN A 97 5.73 -18.91 -21.18
CA GLN A 97 6.47 -20.16 -21.40
C GLN A 97 7.28 -20.62 -20.18
N ARG A 98 7.57 -19.73 -19.23
CA ARG A 98 8.30 -20.02 -17.98
C ARG A 98 7.40 -20.33 -16.79
N LEU A 99 6.08 -20.18 -16.91
CA LEU A 99 5.14 -20.47 -15.84
C LEU A 99 5.18 -21.96 -15.50
N ARG A 100 5.55 -22.30 -14.26
CA ARG A 100 5.76 -23.68 -13.79
C ARG A 100 4.61 -24.21 -12.96
N ILE A 101 4.04 -23.35 -12.12
CA ILE A 101 3.05 -23.73 -11.12
C ILE A 101 1.96 -22.68 -10.97
N ILE A 102 0.72 -23.16 -10.86
CA ILE A 102 -0.43 -22.38 -10.40
C ILE A 102 -0.92 -22.99 -9.09
N ARG A 103 -0.83 -22.25 -7.99
CA ARG A 103 -1.10 -22.79 -6.65
C ARG A 103 -2.60 -22.86 -6.32
N GLY A 104 -3.44 -22.02 -6.93
CA GLY A 104 -4.88 -22.07 -6.77
C GLY A 104 -5.37 -21.74 -5.35
N THR A 105 -4.69 -20.82 -4.65
CA THR A 105 -5.17 -20.34 -3.33
C THR A 105 -6.49 -19.59 -3.47
N GLN A 106 -6.65 -18.87 -4.58
CA GLN A 106 -7.89 -18.31 -5.09
C GLN A 106 -8.24 -18.99 -6.40
N LEU A 107 -9.53 -19.09 -6.72
CA LEU A 107 -10.03 -19.76 -7.91
C LEU A 107 -11.02 -18.87 -8.65
N PHE A 108 -10.93 -18.82 -9.98
CA PHE A 108 -11.93 -18.19 -10.82
C PHE A 108 -13.23 -19.00 -10.76
N GLN A 109 -14.37 -18.33 -10.52
CA GLN A 109 -15.67 -18.96 -10.27
C GLN A 109 -15.60 -20.07 -9.21
N ASP A 110 -14.76 -19.86 -8.19
CA ASP A 110 -14.53 -20.76 -7.06
C ASP A 110 -14.08 -22.20 -7.43
N SER A 111 -13.77 -22.44 -8.70
CA SER A 111 -13.56 -23.79 -9.24
C SER A 111 -12.31 -23.92 -10.10
N TYR A 112 -11.89 -22.87 -10.81
CA TYR A 112 -10.87 -22.96 -11.84
C TYR A 112 -9.59 -22.21 -11.47
N ALA A 113 -8.45 -22.89 -11.62
CA ALA A 113 -7.12 -22.28 -11.47
C ALA A 113 -6.58 -21.73 -12.79
N LEU A 114 -7.05 -22.25 -13.93
CA LEU A 114 -6.77 -21.72 -15.25
C LEU A 114 -8.07 -21.53 -16.02
N ALA A 115 -8.35 -20.31 -16.46
CA ALA A 115 -9.51 -19.98 -17.28
C ALA A 115 -9.07 -19.23 -18.55
N VAL A 116 -9.46 -19.74 -19.72
CA VAL A 116 -9.13 -19.15 -21.04
C VAL A 116 -10.42 -18.97 -21.82
N LEU A 117 -10.95 -17.75 -21.89
CA LEU A 117 -12.34 -17.49 -22.29
C LEU A 117 -12.43 -16.44 -23.39
N ASP A 118 -13.24 -16.68 -24.42
CA ASP A 118 -13.66 -15.61 -25.35
C ASP A 118 -12.51 -14.86 -26.04
N ASN A 119 -11.37 -15.53 -26.34
CA ASN A 119 -10.21 -14.90 -26.98
C ASN A 119 -10.24 -15.01 -28.51
N GLY A 120 -11.21 -14.36 -29.13
CA GLY A 120 -11.35 -14.25 -30.58
C GLY A 120 -12.09 -12.98 -30.97
N ASP A 121 -12.11 -12.66 -32.26
CA ASP A 121 -12.89 -11.52 -32.74
C ASP A 121 -14.38 -11.72 -32.41
N GLN A 122 -14.97 -10.78 -31.67
CA GLN A 122 -16.42 -10.67 -31.62
C GLN A 122 -16.88 -10.35 -33.03
N GLN A 123 -17.77 -11.19 -33.55
CA GLN A 123 -18.25 -11.11 -34.92
C GLN A 123 -19.27 -9.96 -35.08
N ASP A 124 -18.88 -8.75 -34.68
CA ASP A 124 -19.63 -7.53 -34.96
C ASP A 124 -19.27 -7.06 -36.37
N SER A 125 -20.01 -7.59 -37.35
CA SER A 125 -20.52 -6.94 -38.59
C SER A 125 -19.67 -5.94 -39.40
N ALA A 126 -18.37 -5.75 -39.12
CA ALA A 126 -17.43 -5.07 -39.99
C ALA A 126 -16.81 -6.11 -40.92
N THR A 127 -17.14 -6.04 -42.20
CA THR A 127 -16.54 -6.86 -43.25
C THR A 127 -15.02 -6.94 -43.07
N PRO A 128 -14.42 -8.14 -43.00
CA PRO A 128 -12.98 -8.26 -42.87
C PRO A 128 -12.32 -7.58 -44.06
N VAL A 129 -11.42 -6.63 -43.78
CA VAL A 129 -10.52 -6.09 -44.80
C VAL A 129 -9.74 -7.27 -45.37
N ALA A 130 -9.89 -7.53 -46.66
CA ALA A 130 -9.22 -8.65 -47.33
C ALA A 130 -7.70 -8.54 -47.10
N GLY A 131 -7.14 -9.49 -46.34
CA GLY A 131 -5.70 -9.55 -46.02
C GLY A 131 -5.34 -9.43 -44.54
N ALA A 132 -6.27 -9.06 -43.65
CA ALA A 132 -6.02 -9.09 -42.21
C ALA A 132 -6.14 -10.51 -41.64
N SER A 133 -5.13 -10.99 -40.91
CA SER A 133 -5.24 -12.24 -40.15
C SER A 133 -6.31 -12.09 -39.06
N PRO A 134 -7.21 -13.07 -38.86
CA PRO A 134 -8.20 -12.99 -37.79
C PRO A 134 -7.51 -12.86 -36.43
N GLY A 135 -8.03 -11.97 -35.59
CA GLY A 135 -7.56 -11.75 -34.23
C GLY A 135 -7.94 -12.91 -33.31
N GLY A 136 -7.23 -13.04 -32.20
CA GLY A 136 -7.49 -14.06 -31.19
C GLY A 136 -6.33 -15.01 -30.92
N LEU A 137 -6.40 -15.62 -29.73
CA LEU A 137 -5.33 -16.45 -29.17
C LEU A 137 -5.15 -17.74 -29.97
N ARG A 138 -3.93 -17.99 -30.46
CA ARG A 138 -3.61 -19.14 -31.33
C ARG A 138 -3.09 -20.35 -30.59
N GLU A 139 -2.21 -20.12 -29.62
CA GLU A 139 -1.57 -21.15 -28.82
C GLU A 139 -1.34 -20.59 -27.40
N LEU A 140 -1.41 -21.47 -26.39
CA LEU A 140 -1.11 -21.08 -25.00
C LEU A 140 0.38 -21.13 -24.66
N GLN A 141 1.14 -22.03 -25.29
CA GLN A 141 2.59 -22.20 -25.11
C GLN A 141 3.06 -22.32 -23.64
N LEU A 142 2.25 -22.93 -22.76
CA LEU A 142 2.58 -23.13 -21.34
C LEU A 142 3.53 -24.32 -21.11
N ARG A 143 4.64 -24.37 -21.85
CA ARG A 143 5.55 -25.53 -21.91
C ARG A 143 6.20 -25.92 -20.58
N SER A 144 6.30 -24.98 -19.63
CA SER A 144 6.85 -25.27 -18.30
C SER A 144 5.79 -25.61 -17.27
N LEU A 145 4.50 -25.49 -17.59
CA LEU A 145 3.41 -25.69 -16.64
C LEU A 145 3.22 -27.19 -16.40
N THR A 146 3.72 -27.66 -15.27
CA THR A 146 3.67 -29.06 -14.86
C THR A 146 2.91 -29.26 -13.55
N GLU A 147 2.47 -28.19 -12.88
CA GLU A 147 1.78 -28.29 -11.59
C GLU A 147 0.59 -27.32 -11.44
N ILE A 148 -0.56 -27.87 -11.07
CA ILE A 148 -1.73 -27.13 -10.56
C ILE A 148 -2.13 -27.77 -9.23
N LEU A 149 -1.84 -27.09 -8.12
CA LEU A 149 -2.05 -27.64 -6.78
C LEU A 149 -3.53 -27.81 -6.41
N LYS A 150 -4.36 -26.83 -6.80
CA LYS A 150 -5.79 -26.80 -6.52
C LYS A 150 -6.53 -26.11 -7.66
N GLY A 151 -7.71 -26.62 -8.02
CA GLY A 151 -8.59 -26.02 -9.03
C GLY A 151 -8.52 -26.70 -10.39
N GLY A 152 -9.54 -26.46 -11.21
CA GLY A 152 -9.71 -27.04 -12.53
C GLY A 152 -9.23 -26.14 -13.66
N VAL A 153 -9.55 -26.56 -14.89
CA VAL A 153 -9.25 -25.82 -16.12
C VAL A 153 -10.53 -25.61 -16.92
N LEU A 154 -10.75 -24.35 -17.29
CA LEU A 154 -11.88 -23.90 -18.10
C LEU A 154 -11.35 -23.25 -19.38
N MET A 155 -11.75 -23.76 -20.54
CA MET A 155 -11.46 -23.14 -21.84
C MET A 155 -12.73 -23.10 -22.68
N GLN A 156 -13.19 -21.92 -23.05
CA GLN A 156 -14.44 -21.74 -23.80
C GLN A 156 -14.29 -20.65 -24.86
N ARG A 157 -14.89 -20.88 -26.04
CA ARG A 157 -15.05 -19.86 -27.10
C ARG A 157 -13.73 -19.20 -27.51
N ASN A 158 -12.72 -20.02 -27.83
CA ASN A 158 -11.44 -19.56 -28.37
C ASN A 158 -11.27 -20.08 -29.81
N PRO A 159 -11.85 -19.42 -30.82
CA PRO A 159 -11.98 -19.97 -32.18
C PRO A 159 -10.65 -20.17 -32.91
N GLN A 160 -9.60 -19.45 -32.52
CA GLN A 160 -8.26 -19.56 -33.11
C GLN A 160 -7.31 -20.50 -32.34
N LEU A 161 -7.72 -21.00 -31.17
CA LEU A 161 -6.86 -21.73 -30.25
C LEU A 161 -6.65 -23.19 -30.68
N CYS A 162 -5.38 -23.59 -30.76
CA CYS A 162 -4.94 -24.94 -31.07
C CYS A 162 -4.29 -25.63 -29.86
N HIS A 163 -4.29 -26.97 -29.90
CA HIS A 163 -3.58 -27.88 -28.98
C HIS A 163 -4.13 -28.01 -27.55
N GLN A 164 -5.19 -27.29 -27.16
CA GLN A 164 -5.78 -27.36 -25.81
C GLN A 164 -6.30 -28.74 -25.40
N ASP A 165 -6.69 -29.56 -26.39
CA ASP A 165 -7.16 -30.94 -26.26
C ASP A 165 -6.03 -31.99 -26.33
N THR A 166 -4.84 -31.59 -26.78
CA THR A 166 -3.69 -32.50 -26.86
C THR A 166 -2.94 -32.61 -25.53
N VAL A 167 -3.14 -31.69 -24.60
CA VAL A 167 -2.45 -31.66 -23.30
C VAL A 167 -3.05 -32.72 -22.35
N LEU A 168 -2.19 -33.51 -21.73
CA LEU A 168 -2.54 -34.47 -20.68
C LEU A 168 -2.65 -33.75 -19.32
N TRP A 169 -3.82 -33.20 -19.03
CA TRP A 169 -4.07 -32.42 -17.81
C TRP A 169 -3.97 -33.20 -16.51
N THR A 170 -4.21 -34.52 -16.54
CA THR A 170 -4.06 -35.40 -15.36
C THR A 170 -2.62 -35.47 -14.85
N ASP A 171 -1.63 -35.21 -15.71
CA ASP A 171 -0.22 -35.07 -15.33
C ASP A 171 0.05 -33.74 -14.63
N ILE A 172 -0.63 -32.66 -15.05
CA ILE A 172 -0.43 -31.31 -14.53
C ILE A 172 -1.08 -31.16 -13.14
N PHE A 173 -2.30 -31.66 -12.95
CA PHE A 173 -2.95 -31.56 -11.64
C PHE A 173 -2.13 -32.28 -10.56
N HIS A 174 -2.07 -31.70 -9.37
CA HIS A 174 -1.46 -32.35 -8.22
C HIS A 174 -2.27 -33.59 -7.80
N LYS A 175 -1.60 -34.58 -7.18
CA LYS A 175 -2.26 -35.81 -6.70
C LYS A 175 -3.42 -35.57 -5.73
N ASN A 176 -3.34 -34.49 -4.94
CA ASN A 176 -4.34 -34.14 -3.94
C ASN A 176 -5.33 -33.07 -4.42
N ASN A 177 -5.32 -32.70 -5.70
CA ASN A 177 -6.24 -31.70 -6.22
C ASN A 177 -7.66 -32.28 -6.33
N ARG A 178 -8.54 -31.89 -5.39
CA ARG A 178 -9.93 -32.35 -5.31
C ARG A 178 -10.87 -31.66 -6.31
N LEU A 179 -10.44 -30.54 -6.90
CA LEU A 179 -11.23 -29.73 -7.83
C LEU A 179 -10.66 -29.81 -9.26
N ALA A 180 -10.15 -30.99 -9.66
CA ALA A 180 -9.57 -31.23 -10.98
C ALA A 180 -10.64 -31.33 -12.10
N LEU A 181 -11.50 -30.32 -12.20
CA LEU A 181 -12.54 -30.20 -13.23
C LEU A 181 -11.91 -29.82 -14.57
N LEU A 182 -12.38 -30.42 -15.65
CA LEU A 182 -11.94 -30.12 -17.02
C LEU A 182 -13.15 -29.76 -17.88
N GLN A 183 -13.19 -28.51 -18.34
CA GLN A 183 -14.19 -28.03 -19.29
C GLN A 183 -13.47 -27.35 -20.44
N ILE A 184 -13.24 -28.07 -21.53
CA ILE A 184 -12.44 -27.60 -22.68
C ILE A 184 -13.27 -27.68 -23.95
N ASP A 185 -13.59 -26.51 -24.50
CA ASP A 185 -14.17 -26.34 -25.82
C ASP A 185 -13.08 -26.45 -26.90
N THR A 186 -13.37 -27.27 -27.92
CA THR A 186 -12.48 -27.54 -29.05
C THR A 186 -13.06 -27.05 -30.38
N ASN A 187 -14.15 -26.28 -30.34
CA ASN A 187 -14.72 -25.64 -31.52
C ASN A 187 -13.76 -24.55 -32.03
N ARG A 188 -13.31 -24.72 -33.28
CA ARG A 188 -12.28 -23.88 -33.90
C ARG A 188 -12.71 -23.46 -35.29
N SER A 189 -12.36 -22.23 -35.65
CA SER A 189 -12.50 -21.70 -37.02
C SER A 189 -11.27 -21.96 -37.88
N ARG A 190 -10.18 -22.47 -37.27
CA ARG A 190 -8.89 -22.77 -37.92
C ARG A 190 -8.57 -24.25 -37.84
N ALA A 191 -7.98 -24.80 -38.90
CA ALA A 191 -7.36 -26.12 -38.87
C ALA A 191 -6.00 -26.07 -38.15
N CYS A 192 -5.84 -26.89 -37.12
CA CYS A 192 -4.61 -26.99 -36.34
C CYS A 192 -3.65 -28.02 -36.97
N LYS A 193 -2.36 -27.70 -36.99
CA LYS A 193 -1.34 -28.68 -37.37
C LYS A 193 -1.20 -29.73 -36.25
N PRO A 194 -0.76 -30.95 -36.57
CA PRO A 194 -0.42 -31.92 -35.53
C PRO A 194 0.79 -31.44 -34.71
N CYS A 195 0.93 -31.99 -33.50
CA CYS A 195 2.14 -31.82 -32.69
C CYS A 195 3.39 -32.25 -33.47
N SER A 196 4.54 -31.66 -33.13
CA SER A 196 5.82 -32.09 -33.69
C SER A 196 6.02 -33.60 -33.47
N PRO A 197 6.56 -34.35 -34.47
CA PRO A 197 6.87 -35.78 -34.30
C PRO A 197 7.87 -36.09 -33.18
N SER A 198 8.57 -35.08 -32.66
CA SER A 198 9.48 -35.22 -31.51
C SER A 198 8.74 -35.40 -30.18
N CYS A 199 7.46 -35.04 -30.10
CA CYS A 199 6.66 -35.23 -28.89
C CYS A 199 6.20 -36.69 -28.81
N SER A 200 6.79 -37.45 -27.88
CA SER A 200 6.44 -38.86 -27.64
C SER A 200 6.09 -39.06 -26.16
N PRO A 201 4.81 -39.28 -25.80
CA PRO A 201 3.60 -39.27 -26.65
C PRO A 201 3.25 -37.89 -27.24
N SER A 202 2.33 -37.83 -28.21
CA SER A 202 1.95 -36.63 -28.97
C SER A 202 1.16 -35.56 -28.19
N HIS A 203 1.60 -35.22 -26.98
CA HIS A 203 1.07 -34.13 -26.18
C HIS A 203 1.92 -32.87 -26.37
N CYS A 204 1.29 -31.74 -26.71
CA CYS A 204 2.00 -30.48 -26.94
C CYS A 204 1.16 -29.24 -26.59
N TRP A 205 1.84 -28.11 -26.45
CA TRP A 205 1.26 -26.79 -26.24
C TRP A 205 1.24 -25.92 -27.51
N GLY A 206 1.84 -26.40 -28.61
CA GLY A 206 2.05 -25.66 -29.85
C GLY A 206 2.68 -26.51 -30.96
N GLU A 207 2.86 -25.92 -32.14
CA GLU A 207 3.40 -26.60 -33.32
C GLU A 207 4.92 -26.94 -33.21
N SER A 208 5.66 -26.23 -32.37
CA SER A 208 7.11 -26.35 -32.25
C SER A 208 7.55 -27.64 -31.53
N SER A 209 8.74 -28.14 -31.87
CA SER A 209 9.38 -29.25 -31.11
C SER A 209 9.74 -28.87 -29.68
N LYS A 210 9.80 -27.56 -29.36
CA LYS A 210 10.04 -27.05 -28.00
C LYS A 210 8.78 -27.00 -27.13
N ASP A 211 7.61 -27.22 -27.73
CA ASP A 211 6.33 -27.08 -27.04
C ASP A 211 5.73 -28.45 -26.69
N CYS A 212 6.50 -29.53 -26.76
CA CYS A 212 6.08 -30.83 -26.23
C CYS A 212 5.79 -30.73 -24.73
N GLN A 213 4.72 -31.37 -24.28
CA GLN A 213 4.39 -31.41 -22.86
C GLN A 213 5.42 -32.25 -22.10
N ILE A 214 5.98 -31.69 -21.03
CA ILE A 214 6.87 -32.40 -20.12
C ILE A 214 6.02 -33.16 -19.10
N LEU A 215 6.13 -34.50 -19.08
CA LEU A 215 5.41 -35.35 -18.14
C LEU A 215 6.23 -35.58 -16.88
N THR A 216 5.64 -35.29 -15.72
CA THR A 216 6.34 -35.38 -14.42
C THR A 216 5.56 -36.15 -13.36
N ARG A 217 4.40 -36.74 -13.68
CA ARG A 217 3.56 -37.49 -12.72
C ARG A 217 3.13 -38.86 -13.23
N THR A 218 2.51 -38.91 -14.40
CA THR A 218 1.87 -40.10 -14.99
C THR A 218 2.87 -41.15 -15.47
N LEU A 219 4.08 -40.72 -15.85
CA LEU A 219 5.19 -41.59 -16.26
C LEU A 219 5.94 -42.21 -15.06
N CYS A 220 5.73 -41.69 -13.85
CA CYS A 220 6.57 -42.03 -12.70
C CYS A 220 6.39 -43.46 -12.21
N ALA A 221 7.44 -43.98 -11.57
CA ALA A 221 7.36 -45.22 -10.80
C ALA A 221 6.32 -45.13 -9.67
N SER A 222 5.74 -46.28 -9.29
CA SER A 222 4.73 -46.37 -8.24
C SER A 222 5.24 -45.81 -6.91
N GLY A 223 4.45 -44.93 -6.27
CA GLY A 223 4.77 -44.33 -4.97
C GLY A 223 5.39 -42.94 -5.05
N CYS A 224 5.78 -42.49 -6.24
CA CYS A 224 6.37 -41.16 -6.43
C CYS A 224 5.30 -40.10 -6.74
N ALA A 225 5.39 -38.93 -6.12
CA ALA A 225 4.46 -37.83 -6.39
C ALA A 225 4.80 -37.11 -7.71
N ARG A 226 6.09 -36.84 -7.90
CA ARG A 226 6.69 -36.25 -9.11
C ARG A 226 7.99 -36.97 -9.45
N CYS A 227 8.42 -36.90 -10.71
CA CYS A 227 9.66 -37.50 -11.17
C CYS A 227 10.25 -36.73 -12.36
N LYS A 228 11.55 -36.94 -12.62
CA LYS A 228 12.23 -36.49 -13.84
C LYS A 228 12.26 -37.54 -14.97
N GLY A 229 11.81 -38.77 -14.68
CA GLY A 229 11.90 -39.94 -15.54
C GLY A 229 11.13 -41.14 -14.97
N SER A 230 11.09 -42.25 -15.70
CA SER A 230 10.27 -43.42 -15.37
C SER A 230 10.89 -44.36 -14.32
N LEU A 231 12.18 -44.21 -14.00
CA LEU A 231 12.86 -45.09 -13.06
C LEU A 231 12.56 -44.67 -11.62
N PRO A 232 12.55 -45.60 -10.63
CA PRO A 232 12.41 -45.24 -9.22
C PRO A 232 13.50 -44.28 -8.71
N THR A 233 14.69 -44.29 -9.31
CA THR A 233 15.78 -43.36 -9.01
C THR A 233 15.54 -41.94 -9.50
N ASP A 234 14.57 -41.75 -10.40
CA ASP A 234 14.19 -40.45 -10.96
C ASP A 234 13.09 -39.76 -10.15
N CYS A 235 12.68 -40.35 -9.03
CA CYS A 235 11.69 -39.75 -8.16
C CYS A 235 12.21 -38.48 -7.49
N CYS A 236 11.39 -37.45 -7.52
CA CYS A 236 11.68 -36.18 -6.87
C CYS A 236 11.45 -36.28 -5.37
N HIS A 237 12.04 -35.34 -4.63
CA HIS A 237 11.73 -35.16 -3.22
C HIS A 237 10.23 -34.88 -3.03
N GLU A 238 9.66 -35.32 -1.92
CA GLU A 238 8.23 -35.14 -1.59
C GLU A 238 7.78 -33.67 -1.49
N GLN A 239 8.74 -32.76 -1.26
CA GLN A 239 8.51 -31.32 -1.19
C GLN A 239 8.64 -30.63 -2.57
N CYS A 240 8.91 -31.37 -3.65
CA CYS A 240 8.90 -30.82 -5.00
C CYS A 240 7.48 -30.81 -5.59
N ALA A 241 7.13 -29.74 -6.31
CA ALA A 241 5.82 -29.57 -6.94
C ALA A 241 5.87 -29.75 -8.46
N ALA A 242 6.68 -28.96 -9.17
CA ALA A 242 6.69 -28.94 -10.64
C ALA A 242 7.63 -30.00 -11.29
N GLY A 243 8.24 -30.87 -10.49
CA GLY A 243 9.34 -31.75 -10.91
C GLY A 243 10.68 -31.36 -10.28
N CYS A 244 11.76 -31.97 -10.75
CA CYS A 244 13.09 -31.80 -10.17
C CYS A 244 14.21 -32.04 -11.17
N THR A 245 15.40 -31.53 -10.85
CA THR A 245 16.66 -31.83 -11.56
C THR A 245 17.41 -33.00 -10.91
N GLY A 246 17.08 -33.33 -9.66
CA GLY A 246 17.67 -34.39 -8.85
C GLY A 246 16.76 -34.80 -7.68
N PRO A 247 17.16 -35.79 -6.87
CA PRO A 247 16.29 -36.36 -5.84
C PRO A 247 16.21 -35.55 -4.55
N LYS A 248 17.07 -34.53 -4.35
CA LYS A 248 17.09 -33.75 -3.11
C LYS A 248 16.02 -32.66 -3.11
N HIS A 249 15.64 -32.20 -1.92
CA HIS A 249 14.73 -31.05 -1.76
C HIS A 249 15.32 -29.72 -2.24
N SER A 250 16.63 -29.64 -2.47
CA SER A 250 17.31 -28.50 -3.12
C SER A 250 17.20 -28.52 -4.65
N ASP A 251 16.81 -29.65 -5.22
CA ASP A 251 16.87 -29.87 -6.67
C ASP A 251 15.49 -29.67 -7.34
N CYS A 252 14.49 -29.24 -6.57
CA CYS A 252 13.13 -29.04 -7.03
C CYS A 252 13.02 -27.87 -8.02
N LEU A 253 12.12 -27.99 -9.01
CA LEU A 253 11.82 -26.90 -9.94
C LEU A 253 10.90 -25.83 -9.35
N ALA A 254 10.06 -26.24 -8.39
CA ALA A 254 9.19 -25.40 -7.56
C ALA A 254 8.89 -26.14 -6.26
N CYS A 255 8.75 -25.42 -5.14
CA CYS A 255 8.45 -26.01 -3.84
C CYS A 255 6.94 -26.20 -3.65
N LEU A 256 6.55 -27.36 -3.11
CA LEU A 256 5.16 -27.69 -2.79
C LEU A 256 4.61 -26.73 -1.74
N HIS A 257 5.38 -26.52 -0.67
CA HIS A 257 5.04 -25.63 0.43
C HIS A 257 5.93 -24.38 0.40
N PHE A 258 7.08 -24.40 1.09
CA PHE A 258 7.91 -23.22 1.24
C PHE A 258 9.30 -23.40 0.65
N ASN A 259 9.79 -22.35 -0.01
CA ASN A 259 11.17 -22.21 -0.43
C ASN A 259 11.97 -21.48 0.65
N HIS A 260 12.90 -22.18 1.27
CA HIS A 260 13.86 -21.64 2.22
C HIS A 260 15.22 -21.52 1.53
N SER A 261 15.46 -20.39 0.86
CA SER A 261 16.75 -20.06 0.21
C SER A 261 17.25 -21.13 -0.77
N GLY A 262 16.34 -21.74 -1.54
CA GLY A 262 16.62 -22.79 -2.52
C GLY A 262 16.31 -24.21 -2.03
N ILE A 263 15.98 -24.39 -0.75
CA ILE A 263 15.61 -25.68 -0.16
C ILE A 263 14.10 -25.73 0.07
N CYS A 264 13.43 -26.75 -0.47
CA CYS A 264 11.99 -26.91 -0.27
C CYS A 264 11.66 -27.62 1.06
N GLU A 265 10.94 -26.92 1.93
CA GLU A 265 10.57 -27.39 3.26
C GLU A 265 9.06 -27.33 3.47
N LEU A 266 8.55 -28.19 4.37
CA LEU A 266 7.14 -28.23 4.73
C LEU A 266 6.72 -27.02 5.59
N HIS A 267 7.62 -26.57 6.46
CA HIS A 267 7.43 -25.43 7.37
C HIS A 267 8.67 -24.57 7.36
N CYS A 268 8.51 -23.25 7.43
CA CYS A 268 9.64 -22.37 7.72
C CYS A 268 10.16 -22.60 9.14
N PRO A 269 11.46 -22.38 9.40
CA PRO A 269 12.02 -22.46 10.74
C PRO A 269 11.25 -21.59 11.74
N ALA A 270 10.80 -22.19 12.84
CA ALA A 270 10.04 -21.49 13.87
C ALA A 270 10.85 -20.34 14.49
N LEU A 271 10.18 -19.26 14.88
CA LEU A 271 10.81 -18.09 15.50
C LEU A 271 11.33 -18.33 16.92
N VAL A 272 10.85 -19.38 17.57
CA VAL A 272 11.25 -19.78 18.93
C VAL A 272 11.66 -21.24 18.94
N THR A 273 12.69 -21.57 19.71
CA THR A 273 13.12 -22.94 19.98
C THR A 273 12.94 -23.23 21.47
N TYR A 274 12.71 -24.49 21.81
CA TYR A 274 12.69 -24.91 23.20
C TYR A 274 14.08 -25.33 23.63
N ASN A 275 14.61 -24.71 24.68
CA ASN A 275 15.88 -25.11 25.28
C ASN A 275 15.61 -26.23 26.29
N THR A 276 16.11 -27.43 26.02
CA THR A 276 15.92 -28.59 26.90
C THR A 276 16.69 -28.50 28.21
N ASP A 277 17.70 -27.64 28.29
CA ASP A 277 18.53 -27.48 29.49
C ASP A 277 17.91 -26.47 30.47
N THR A 278 17.31 -25.39 29.95
CA THR A 278 16.67 -24.35 30.78
C THR A 278 15.16 -24.51 30.90
N PHE A 279 14.54 -25.40 30.10
CA PHE A 279 13.09 -25.58 30.00
C PHE A 279 12.33 -24.32 29.55
N GLU A 280 13.00 -23.42 28.84
CA GLU A 280 12.46 -22.12 28.39
C GLU A 280 12.39 -22.04 26.86
N SER A 281 11.44 -21.23 26.37
CA SER A 281 11.36 -20.84 24.96
C SER A 281 12.33 -19.70 24.68
N MET A 282 13.28 -19.92 23.78
CA MET A 282 14.27 -18.92 23.39
C MET A 282 14.06 -18.49 21.93
N PRO A 283 14.37 -17.23 21.57
CA PRO A 283 14.36 -16.82 20.17
C PRO A 283 15.28 -17.68 19.31
N ASN A 284 14.80 -18.11 18.15
CA ASN A 284 15.57 -18.87 17.18
C ASN A 284 16.33 -17.91 16.24
N PRO A 285 17.67 -17.88 16.24
CA PRO A 285 18.43 -17.07 15.28
C PRO A 285 18.16 -17.47 13.81
N GLU A 286 17.82 -18.73 13.57
CA GLU A 286 17.46 -19.23 12.24
C GLU A 286 15.97 -19.13 11.94
N GLY A 287 15.18 -18.50 12.82
CA GLY A 287 13.76 -18.28 12.62
C GLY A 287 13.48 -17.50 11.33
N ARG A 288 12.42 -17.90 10.63
CA ARG A 288 11.96 -17.22 9.40
C ARG A 288 10.45 -17.04 9.44
N TYR A 289 9.98 -15.97 8.81
CA TYR A 289 8.58 -15.72 8.54
C TYR A 289 8.14 -16.39 7.25
N THR A 290 6.91 -16.89 7.24
CA THR A 290 6.23 -17.36 6.04
C THR A 290 5.71 -16.15 5.23
N PHE A 291 6.10 -16.06 3.97
CA PHE A 291 5.64 -15.05 3.01
C PHE A 291 5.27 -15.72 1.68
N GLY A 292 3.97 -15.85 1.42
CA GLY A 292 3.48 -16.64 0.28
C GLY A 292 3.97 -18.09 0.38
N ALA A 293 4.77 -18.52 -0.60
CA ALA A 293 5.40 -19.84 -0.64
C ALA A 293 6.92 -19.78 -0.38
N SER A 294 7.40 -18.78 0.38
CA SER A 294 8.82 -18.59 0.71
C SER A 294 9.04 -18.29 2.19
N CYS A 295 10.24 -18.57 2.68
CA CYS A 295 10.68 -18.23 4.03
C CYS A 295 11.59 -16.99 3.99
N VAL A 296 11.24 -15.94 4.72
CA VAL A 296 11.96 -14.66 4.76
C VAL A 296 12.41 -14.33 6.18
N THR A 297 13.53 -13.61 6.33
CA THR A 297 14.04 -13.19 7.65
C THR A 297 13.18 -12.08 8.27
N THR A 298 12.67 -11.18 7.44
CA THR A 298 11.83 -10.05 7.82
C THR A 298 10.67 -9.95 6.84
N CYS A 299 9.49 -9.60 7.34
CA CYS A 299 8.36 -9.36 6.45
C CYS A 299 8.65 -8.18 5.51
N PRO A 300 8.26 -8.25 4.23
CA PRO A 300 8.40 -7.15 3.30
C PRO A 300 7.66 -5.90 3.77
N TYR A 301 8.04 -4.75 3.21
CA TYR A 301 7.36 -3.48 3.48
C TYR A 301 5.84 -3.61 3.31
N ASN A 302 5.09 -2.92 4.16
CA ASN A 302 3.62 -2.90 4.19
C ASN A 302 2.92 -4.21 4.63
N TYR A 303 3.67 -5.28 4.92
CA TYR A 303 3.16 -6.49 5.58
C TYR A 303 3.36 -6.42 7.10
N LEU A 304 2.47 -7.09 7.82
CA LEU A 304 2.48 -7.21 9.27
C LEU A 304 3.13 -8.52 9.70
N SER A 305 4.09 -8.46 10.61
CA SER A 305 4.67 -9.66 11.22
C SER A 305 3.79 -10.16 12.37
N THR A 306 3.49 -11.46 12.37
CA THR A 306 2.76 -12.12 13.46
C THR A 306 3.69 -12.94 14.36
N ASP A 307 3.28 -13.17 15.61
CA ASP A 307 3.99 -14.02 16.57
C ASP A 307 4.09 -15.49 16.11
N VAL A 308 3.17 -15.93 15.24
CA VAL A 308 3.18 -17.29 14.67
C VAL A 308 4.15 -17.46 13.49
N GLY A 309 4.95 -16.43 13.17
CA GLY A 309 5.93 -16.51 12.09
C GLY A 309 5.32 -16.38 10.70
N SER A 310 4.34 -15.49 10.51
CA SER A 310 3.77 -15.20 9.20
C SER A 310 3.71 -13.71 8.88
N CYS A 311 3.81 -13.40 7.59
CA CYS A 311 3.58 -12.07 7.04
C CYS A 311 2.13 -11.98 6.53
N THR A 312 1.34 -11.08 7.13
CA THR A 312 -0.08 -10.91 6.82
C THR A 312 -0.41 -9.47 6.46
N LEU A 313 -1.52 -9.25 5.76
CA LEU A 313 -2.03 -7.92 5.44
C LEU A 313 -3.01 -7.40 6.51
N VAL A 314 -3.59 -8.31 7.29
CA VAL A 314 -4.55 -8.02 8.36
C VAL A 314 -4.17 -8.84 9.59
N CYS A 315 -4.19 -8.22 10.77
CA CYS A 315 -3.89 -8.92 12.00
C CYS A 315 -4.94 -10.01 12.31
N PRO A 316 -4.54 -11.12 12.95
CA PRO A 316 -5.47 -12.12 13.46
C PRO A 316 -6.49 -11.53 14.44
N LEU A 317 -7.61 -12.23 14.65
CA LEU A 317 -8.60 -11.84 15.66
C LEU A 317 -7.95 -11.77 17.05
N ASN A 318 -8.35 -10.77 17.84
CA ASN A 318 -7.80 -10.45 19.17
C ASN A 318 -6.35 -9.95 19.18
N ASN A 319 -5.83 -9.51 18.02
CA ASN A 319 -4.55 -8.82 17.91
C ASN A 319 -4.77 -7.36 17.47
N GLN A 320 -3.82 -6.50 17.81
CA GLN A 320 -3.75 -5.11 17.39
C GLN A 320 -2.50 -4.86 16.54
N GLU A 321 -2.62 -3.94 15.59
CA GLU A 321 -1.49 -3.47 14.80
C GLU A 321 -0.69 -2.45 15.61
N VAL A 322 0.59 -2.74 15.83
CA VAL A 322 1.54 -1.85 16.50
C VAL A 322 2.66 -1.49 15.55
N THR A 323 3.16 -0.26 15.66
CA THR A 323 4.33 0.20 14.91
C THR A 323 5.51 0.26 15.87
N ALA A 324 6.58 -0.48 15.57
CA ALA A 324 7.82 -0.45 16.32
C ALA A 324 8.60 0.85 16.05
N GLU A 325 9.58 1.16 16.90
CA GLU A 325 10.43 2.37 16.77
C GLU A 325 11.19 2.41 15.44
N ASP A 326 11.50 1.23 14.88
CA ASP A 326 12.16 1.06 13.58
C ASP A 326 11.20 1.22 12.37
N GLY A 327 9.92 1.49 12.61
CA GLY A 327 8.88 1.63 11.58
C GLY A 327 8.22 0.32 11.15
N THR A 328 8.68 -0.84 11.65
CA THR A 328 8.08 -2.14 11.33
C THR A 328 6.70 -2.28 11.96
N GLN A 329 5.74 -2.80 11.21
CA GLN A 329 4.39 -3.03 11.70
C GLN A 329 4.19 -4.50 12.11
N ARG A 330 3.65 -4.72 13.31
CA ARG A 330 3.53 -6.05 13.94
C ARG A 330 2.13 -6.26 14.49
N CYS A 331 1.73 -7.52 14.62
CA CYS A 331 0.46 -7.91 15.21
C CYS A 331 0.65 -8.48 16.60
N GLU A 332 0.34 -7.69 17.63
CA GLU A 332 0.47 -8.12 19.01
C GLU A 332 -0.88 -8.50 19.60
N LYS A 333 -0.89 -9.51 20.47
CA LYS A 333 -2.10 -9.95 21.15
C LYS A 333 -2.58 -8.88 22.14
N CYS A 334 -3.87 -8.55 22.12
CA CYS A 334 -4.40 -7.53 23.04
C CYS A 334 -4.41 -8.09 24.48
N SER A 335 -3.72 -7.43 25.41
CA SER A 335 -3.70 -7.82 26.85
C SER A 335 -5.06 -7.61 27.54
N LYS A 336 -5.91 -6.78 26.95
CA LYS A 336 -7.29 -6.46 27.35
C LYS A 336 -8.19 -6.64 26.11
N PRO A 337 -9.53 -6.56 26.21
CA PRO A 337 -10.36 -6.46 25.01
C PRO A 337 -9.82 -5.37 24.09
N CYS A 338 -9.59 -5.70 22.81
CA CYS A 338 -8.99 -4.76 21.87
C CYS A 338 -9.84 -3.49 21.80
N ALA A 339 -9.17 -2.33 21.71
CA ALA A 339 -9.87 -1.06 21.53
C ALA A 339 -10.74 -1.12 20.27
N ARG A 340 -11.87 -0.41 20.30
CA ARG A 340 -12.68 -0.26 19.08
C ARG A 340 -11.86 0.44 18.02
N VAL A 341 -11.80 -0.16 16.84
CA VAL A 341 -11.17 0.38 15.65
C VAL A 341 -12.24 0.78 14.65
N CYS A 342 -11.89 1.67 13.73
CA CYS A 342 -12.77 2.08 12.65
C CYS A 342 -12.55 1.17 11.44
N TYR A 343 -13.53 0.31 11.15
CA TYR A 343 -13.49 -0.54 9.96
C TYR A 343 -13.94 0.23 8.74
N GLY A 344 -13.23 0.02 7.62
CA GLY A 344 -13.64 0.50 6.30
C GLY A 344 -14.47 -0.53 5.56
N LEU A 345 -14.83 -0.20 4.33
CA LEU A 345 -15.55 -1.10 3.42
C LEU A 345 -14.74 -2.39 3.20
N GLY A 346 -15.47 -3.51 3.09
CA GLY A 346 -14.87 -4.84 2.91
C GLY A 346 -14.38 -5.50 4.20
N MET A 347 -14.59 -4.87 5.37
CA MET A 347 -14.15 -5.39 6.67
C MET A 347 -15.32 -5.54 7.66
N GLU A 348 -15.30 -6.60 8.45
CA GLU A 348 -16.27 -6.91 9.52
C GLU A 348 -17.74 -6.63 9.14
N HIS A 349 -18.42 -5.71 9.83
CA HIS A 349 -19.82 -5.39 9.59
C HIS A 349 -20.04 -4.59 8.30
N LEU A 350 -18.99 -4.02 7.70
CA LEU A 350 -19.01 -3.34 6.40
C LEU A 350 -18.50 -4.24 5.25
N ARG A 351 -18.40 -5.55 5.48
CA ARG A 351 -17.90 -6.51 4.47
C ARG A 351 -18.70 -6.51 3.16
N GLU A 352 -20.02 -6.38 3.26
CA GLU A 352 -20.92 -6.36 2.09
C GLU A 352 -21.19 -4.94 1.58
N ALA A 353 -20.75 -3.90 2.31
CA ALA A 353 -20.95 -2.51 1.92
C ALA A 353 -19.98 -2.13 0.80
N ARG A 354 -20.52 -1.62 -0.31
CA ARG A 354 -19.74 -1.24 -1.50
C ARG A 354 -19.34 0.23 -1.54
N ALA A 355 -20.06 1.08 -0.81
CA ALA A 355 -19.87 2.52 -0.81
C ALA A 355 -20.09 3.13 0.58
N VAL A 356 -19.48 4.29 0.79
CA VAL A 356 -19.80 5.18 1.91
C VAL A 356 -21.11 5.88 1.58
N THR A 357 -22.09 5.80 2.48
CA THR A 357 -23.44 6.37 2.28
C THR A 357 -23.89 7.08 3.55
N SER A 358 -25.03 7.78 3.48
CA SER A 358 -25.65 8.41 4.66
C SER A 358 -25.94 7.42 5.80
N ALA A 359 -26.11 6.13 5.50
CA ALA A 359 -26.37 5.10 6.50
C ALA A 359 -25.15 4.71 7.34
N ASN A 360 -23.93 4.79 6.79
CA ASN A 360 -22.71 4.33 7.46
C ASN A 360 -21.68 5.45 7.74
N ILE A 361 -21.87 6.66 7.21
CA ILE A 361 -20.90 7.76 7.34
C ILE A 361 -20.53 8.09 8.80
N GLN A 362 -21.48 7.98 9.73
CA GLN A 362 -21.26 8.31 11.14
C GLN A 362 -20.34 7.33 11.87
N GLU A 363 -20.11 6.14 11.32
CA GLU A 363 -19.18 5.17 11.87
C GLU A 363 -17.72 5.62 11.75
N PHE A 364 -17.46 6.60 10.86
CA PHE A 364 -16.13 7.15 10.63
C PHE A 364 -15.82 8.39 11.48
N ALA A 365 -16.77 8.84 12.32
CA ALA A 365 -16.62 10.04 13.13
C ALA A 365 -15.44 9.94 14.12
N GLY A 366 -14.47 10.85 14.00
CA GLY A 366 -13.29 10.92 14.86
C GLY A 366 -12.23 9.86 14.59
N CYS A 367 -12.33 9.14 13.47
CA CYS A 367 -11.39 8.09 13.10
C CYS A 367 -10.11 8.67 12.49
N LYS A 368 -8.97 8.45 13.16
CA LYS A 368 -7.64 8.76 12.61
C LYS A 368 -7.11 7.71 11.65
N LYS A 369 -7.50 6.45 11.81
CA LYS A 369 -7.06 5.32 10.99
C LYS A 369 -8.25 4.44 10.62
N ILE A 370 -8.39 4.15 9.34
CA ILE A 370 -9.41 3.23 8.80
C ILE A 370 -8.77 1.90 8.44
N PHE A 371 -9.28 0.83 9.06
CA PHE A 371 -8.94 -0.55 8.76
C PHE A 371 -9.86 -1.07 7.66
N GLY A 372 -9.48 -0.86 6.40
CA GLY A 372 -10.27 -1.19 5.23
C GLY A 372 -10.16 -0.09 4.17
N SER A 373 -11.15 -0.04 3.28
CA SER A 373 -11.16 0.91 2.16
C SER A 373 -12.27 1.94 2.28
N LEU A 374 -12.16 3.02 1.52
CA LEU A 374 -13.23 4.00 1.33
C LEU A 374 -13.56 4.08 -0.17
N ALA A 375 -14.85 4.04 -0.49
CA ALA A 375 -15.34 4.15 -1.85
C ALA A 375 -16.55 5.10 -1.92
N PHE A 376 -16.52 6.06 -2.83
CA PHE A 376 -17.60 7.02 -3.07
C PHE A 376 -18.10 6.85 -4.49
N LEU A 377 -19.35 6.38 -4.60
CA LEU A 377 -19.99 6.00 -5.86
C LEU A 377 -21.18 6.94 -6.13
N PRO A 378 -21.76 6.97 -7.34
CA PRO A 378 -22.95 7.78 -7.60
C PRO A 378 -24.10 7.53 -6.61
N GLU A 379 -24.33 6.27 -6.25
CA GLU A 379 -25.32 5.85 -5.24
C GLU A 379 -25.09 6.44 -3.84
N SER A 380 -23.87 6.89 -3.52
CA SER A 380 -23.58 7.61 -2.27
C SER A 380 -24.33 8.95 -2.22
N PHE A 381 -24.36 9.68 -3.33
CA PHE A 381 -24.89 11.05 -3.40
C PHE A 381 -26.28 11.13 -3.99
N GLU A 382 -26.69 10.17 -4.82
CA GLU A 382 -28.06 10.06 -5.32
C GLU A 382 -29.01 9.44 -4.29
N GLY A 383 -28.46 8.73 -3.30
CA GLY A 383 -29.22 7.89 -2.39
C GLY A 383 -29.73 6.63 -3.07
N ASN A 384 -30.36 5.76 -2.28
CA ASN A 384 -30.95 4.53 -2.79
C ASN A 384 -32.34 4.30 -2.17
N PRO A 385 -33.42 4.54 -2.94
CA PRO A 385 -34.79 4.33 -2.47
C PRO A 385 -35.09 2.87 -2.08
N ALA A 386 -34.44 1.90 -2.74
CA ALA A 386 -34.69 0.47 -2.47
C ALA A 386 -34.14 0.04 -1.11
N SER A 387 -33.04 0.64 -0.66
CA SER A 387 -32.47 0.42 0.68
C SER A 387 -32.88 1.50 1.69
N ASN A 388 -33.82 2.38 1.33
CA ASN A 388 -34.25 3.54 2.12
C ASN A 388 -33.06 4.40 2.61
N THR A 389 -32.02 4.51 1.80
CA THR A 389 -30.80 5.26 2.11
C THR A 389 -30.90 6.64 1.49
N ALA A 390 -30.83 7.69 2.31
CA ALA A 390 -30.87 9.06 1.82
C ALA A 390 -29.59 9.44 1.06
N PRO A 391 -29.63 10.45 0.18
CA PRO A 391 -28.45 11.13 -0.34
C PRO A 391 -27.45 11.49 0.76
N LEU A 392 -26.16 11.31 0.51
CA LEU A 392 -25.10 11.79 1.39
C LEU A 392 -24.88 13.29 1.15
N GLU A 393 -25.11 14.10 2.18
CA GLU A 393 -24.91 15.56 2.09
C GLU A 393 -23.42 15.92 2.17
N PRO A 394 -22.94 16.92 1.41
CA PRO A 394 -21.53 17.31 1.38
C PRO A 394 -20.93 17.64 2.76
N GLU A 395 -21.72 18.23 3.67
CA GLU A 395 -21.29 18.60 5.01
C GLU A 395 -20.96 17.38 5.87
N GLN A 396 -21.58 16.22 5.59
CA GLN A 396 -21.33 14.98 6.32
C GLN A 396 -19.94 14.41 6.01
N LEU A 397 -19.35 14.75 4.86
CA LEU A 397 -18.01 14.31 4.49
C LEU A 397 -16.93 14.84 5.45
N ARG A 398 -17.20 15.94 6.18
CA ARG A 398 -16.27 16.53 7.15
C ARG A 398 -15.87 15.58 8.29
N VAL A 399 -16.62 14.49 8.47
CA VAL A 399 -16.23 13.37 9.34
C VAL A 399 -14.79 12.89 9.08
N PHE A 400 -14.33 12.93 7.82
CA PHE A 400 -12.99 12.49 7.45
C PHE A 400 -11.89 13.54 7.65
N GLU A 401 -12.18 14.75 8.13
CA GLU A 401 -11.15 15.78 8.38
C GLU A 401 -10.08 15.30 9.36
N THR A 402 -10.42 14.39 10.28
CA THR A 402 -9.48 13.83 11.27
C THR A 402 -8.69 12.62 10.77
N LEU A 403 -8.96 12.15 9.54
CA LEU A 403 -8.40 10.93 9.00
C LEU A 403 -6.94 11.13 8.56
N GLU A 404 -6.05 10.29 9.07
CA GLU A 404 -4.62 10.33 8.79
C GLU A 404 -4.12 9.10 8.01
N GLU A 405 -4.74 7.93 8.16
CA GLU A 405 -4.30 6.68 7.52
C GLU A 405 -5.44 5.80 7.03
N ILE A 406 -5.32 5.25 5.81
CA ILE A 406 -6.20 4.23 5.25
C ILE A 406 -5.37 2.96 5.00
N THR A 407 -5.78 1.80 5.54
CA THR A 407 -5.03 0.55 5.32
C THR A 407 -5.33 -0.12 3.97
N GLY A 408 -6.52 0.09 3.42
CA GLY A 408 -6.94 -0.40 2.12
C GLY A 408 -6.67 0.61 1.01
N TYR A 409 -7.68 0.88 0.20
CA TYR A 409 -7.65 1.82 -0.92
C TYR A 409 -8.65 2.98 -0.74
N LEU A 410 -8.46 4.04 -1.52
CA LEU A 410 -9.40 5.14 -1.69
C LEU A 410 -9.90 5.17 -3.14
N TYR A 411 -11.20 5.00 -3.35
CA TYR A 411 -11.84 5.04 -4.67
C TYR A 411 -12.94 6.11 -4.70
N ILE A 412 -12.86 7.04 -5.65
CA ILE A 412 -13.84 8.10 -5.80
C ILE A 412 -14.27 8.13 -7.27
N SER A 413 -15.51 7.70 -7.52
CA SER A 413 -16.15 7.76 -8.84
C SER A 413 -17.35 8.72 -8.88
N ALA A 414 -17.65 9.36 -7.75
CA ALA A 414 -18.59 10.46 -7.65
C ALA A 414 -18.13 11.38 -6.52
N TRP A 415 -18.34 12.69 -6.69
CA TRP A 415 -18.03 13.70 -5.69
C TRP A 415 -18.98 14.89 -5.87
N PRO A 416 -19.37 15.61 -4.80
CA PRO A 416 -20.26 16.75 -4.94
C PRO A 416 -19.64 17.87 -5.78
N ASP A 417 -20.34 18.35 -6.81
CA ASP A 417 -19.86 19.43 -7.68
C ASP A 417 -19.68 20.77 -6.96
N SER A 418 -20.32 20.94 -5.79
CA SER A 418 -20.12 22.10 -4.90
C SER A 418 -18.72 22.14 -4.28
N LEU A 419 -18.01 21.01 -4.24
CA LEU A 419 -16.66 20.88 -3.69
C LEU A 419 -15.63 20.83 -4.82
N PRO A 420 -14.75 21.85 -4.95
CA PRO A 420 -13.79 21.91 -6.05
C PRO A 420 -12.57 21.01 -5.87
N GLU A 421 -12.42 20.36 -4.71
CA GLU A 421 -11.25 19.60 -4.29
C GLU A 421 -11.60 18.49 -3.28
N LEU A 422 -10.61 17.68 -2.90
CA LEU A 422 -10.73 16.61 -1.90
C LEU A 422 -10.18 17.03 -0.52
N SER A 423 -10.31 18.31 -0.15
CA SER A 423 -9.78 18.84 1.13
C SER A 423 -10.42 18.22 2.38
N VAL A 424 -11.53 17.51 2.22
CA VAL A 424 -12.06 16.55 3.22
C VAL A 424 -10.96 15.60 3.71
N PHE A 425 -10.05 15.17 2.83
CA PHE A 425 -8.92 14.29 3.12
C PHE A 425 -7.58 15.05 3.24
N GLN A 426 -7.59 16.36 3.53
CA GLN A 426 -6.37 17.17 3.59
C GLN A 426 -5.34 16.70 4.64
N ASN A 427 -5.78 15.92 5.65
CA ASN A 427 -4.94 15.37 6.72
C ASN A 427 -4.52 13.91 6.46
N LEU A 428 -4.97 13.31 5.36
CA LEU A 428 -4.61 11.93 4.99
C LEU A 428 -3.13 11.88 4.64
N GLN A 429 -2.36 11.13 5.42
CA GLN A 429 -0.90 11.01 5.29
C GLN A 429 -0.48 9.78 4.49
N VAL A 430 -1.18 8.66 4.71
CA VAL A 430 -0.78 7.36 4.15
C VAL A 430 -1.99 6.57 3.65
N ILE A 431 -1.91 6.07 2.43
CA ILE A 431 -2.77 4.99 1.93
C ILE A 431 -1.89 3.76 1.78
N ARG A 432 -2.10 2.75 2.62
CA ARG A 432 -1.25 1.56 2.65
C ARG A 432 -1.44 0.70 1.41
N GLY A 433 -2.65 0.56 0.88
CA GLY A 433 -2.90 -0.31 -0.29
C GLY A 433 -2.71 -1.81 0.00
N ARG A 434 -3.02 -2.27 1.23
CA ARG A 434 -3.02 -3.72 1.56
C ARG A 434 -4.18 -4.46 0.92
N VAL A 435 -5.25 -3.73 0.64
CA VAL A 435 -6.35 -4.13 -0.23
C VAL A 435 -6.38 -3.11 -1.37
N LEU A 436 -6.53 -3.58 -2.60
CA LEU A 436 -6.48 -2.75 -3.80
C LEU A 436 -7.80 -2.83 -4.55
N HIS A 437 -8.28 -1.68 -5.03
CA HIS A 437 -9.43 -1.63 -5.93
C HIS A 437 -9.07 -2.37 -7.21
N ASP A 438 -9.93 -3.30 -7.63
CA ASP A 438 -9.70 -4.17 -8.78
C ASP A 438 -8.39 -5.00 -8.67
N GLY A 439 -7.87 -5.14 -7.45
CA GLY A 439 -6.59 -5.79 -7.16
C GLY A 439 -5.35 -4.99 -7.59
N ALA A 440 -5.49 -3.81 -8.20
CA ALA A 440 -4.36 -3.07 -8.76
C ALA A 440 -4.17 -1.66 -8.14
N TYR A 441 -5.25 -0.97 -7.77
CA TYR A 441 -5.18 0.46 -7.46
C TYR A 441 -5.36 0.76 -5.97
N SER A 442 -4.48 1.57 -5.40
CA SER A 442 -4.64 2.08 -4.02
C SER A 442 -5.37 3.43 -3.99
N LEU A 443 -5.27 4.20 -5.07
CA LEU A 443 -5.96 5.47 -5.26
C LEU A 443 -6.58 5.49 -6.66
N THR A 444 -7.90 5.64 -6.74
CA THR A 444 -8.60 5.80 -8.02
C THR A 444 -9.54 6.98 -7.95
N LEU A 445 -9.35 7.95 -8.85
CA LEU A 445 -10.17 9.15 -9.00
C LEU A 445 -10.69 9.23 -10.44
N GLN A 446 -12.01 9.12 -10.62
CA GLN A 446 -12.58 9.07 -11.96
C GLN A 446 -13.88 9.84 -12.11
N GLY A 447 -14.03 10.54 -13.24
CA GLY A 447 -15.30 11.19 -13.58
C GLY A 447 -15.69 12.33 -12.64
N LEU A 448 -14.73 12.97 -12.00
CA LEU A 448 -14.98 14.00 -10.98
C LEU A 448 -14.93 15.41 -11.59
N GLY A 449 -15.78 16.30 -11.08
CA GLY A 449 -15.82 17.74 -11.42
C GLY A 449 -14.79 18.61 -10.70
N ILE A 450 -13.83 18.00 -9.97
CA ILE A 450 -12.83 18.73 -9.17
C ILE A 450 -11.82 19.48 -10.05
N ARG A 451 -11.24 20.55 -9.50
CA ARG A 451 -10.25 21.40 -10.16
C ARG A 451 -8.81 21.09 -9.74
N TRP A 452 -8.61 20.60 -8.52
CA TRP A 452 -7.32 20.15 -7.99
C TRP A 452 -7.54 19.10 -6.90
N LEU A 453 -6.49 18.39 -6.49
CA LEU A 453 -6.62 17.25 -5.57
C LEU A 453 -6.80 17.69 -4.11
N GLY A 454 -5.98 18.62 -3.60
CA GLY A 454 -6.09 19.10 -2.22
C GLY A 454 -5.61 18.12 -1.13
N LEU A 455 -4.84 17.09 -1.50
CA LEU A 455 -4.33 16.04 -0.60
C LEU A 455 -2.97 16.41 0.03
N ARG A 456 -2.87 17.60 0.61
CA ARG A 456 -1.60 18.21 1.02
C ARG A 456 -0.74 17.39 2.00
N SER A 457 -1.36 16.59 2.86
CA SER A 457 -0.62 15.77 3.83
C SER A 457 -0.16 14.43 3.29
N LEU A 458 -0.63 14.03 2.09
CA LEU A 458 -0.36 12.71 1.53
C LEU A 458 1.12 12.60 1.19
N ARG A 459 1.81 11.69 1.86
CA ARG A 459 3.26 11.48 1.73
C ARG A 459 3.63 10.07 1.29
N GLU A 460 2.65 9.15 1.23
CA GLU A 460 2.91 7.76 0.90
C GLU A 460 1.70 7.01 0.34
N LEU A 461 1.95 6.27 -0.74
CA LEU A 461 1.13 5.17 -1.24
C LEU A 461 1.93 3.86 -1.07
N GLY A 462 1.59 3.07 -0.05
CA GLY A 462 2.41 1.93 0.39
C GLY A 462 2.47 0.76 -0.60
N SER A 463 1.41 0.57 -1.37
CA SER A 463 1.30 -0.41 -2.46
C SER A 463 0.23 0.05 -3.45
N GLY A 464 0.14 -0.62 -4.60
CA GLY A 464 -0.84 -0.33 -5.66
C GLY A 464 -0.51 0.89 -6.51
N LEU A 465 -1.11 0.92 -7.70
CA LEU A 465 -1.01 2.03 -8.64
C LEU A 465 -2.00 3.14 -8.28
N ALA A 466 -1.74 4.35 -8.78
CA ALA A 466 -2.69 5.46 -8.75
C ALA A 466 -3.33 5.62 -10.13
N LEU A 467 -4.67 5.66 -10.20
CA LEU A 467 -5.42 5.90 -11.43
C LEU A 467 -6.22 7.20 -11.33
N ILE A 468 -5.87 8.20 -12.13
CA ILE A 468 -6.57 9.49 -12.18
C ILE A 468 -7.02 9.76 -13.60
N HIS A 469 -8.30 9.55 -13.91
CA HIS A 469 -8.77 9.66 -15.29
C HIS A 469 -10.16 10.28 -15.44
N ARG A 470 -10.41 10.87 -16.61
CA ARG A 470 -11.71 11.46 -16.98
C ARG A 470 -12.18 12.56 -16.02
N ASN A 471 -11.27 13.35 -15.47
CA ASN A 471 -11.59 14.50 -14.62
C ASN A 471 -11.42 15.78 -15.44
N ALA A 472 -12.50 16.23 -16.09
CA ALA A 472 -12.45 17.22 -17.17
C ALA A 472 -11.89 18.60 -16.75
N HIS A 473 -11.97 18.94 -15.46
CA HIS A 473 -11.52 20.23 -14.93
C HIS A 473 -10.26 20.13 -14.07
N LEU A 474 -9.73 18.92 -13.87
CA LEU A 474 -8.65 18.66 -12.92
C LEU A 474 -7.29 19.11 -13.49
N CYS A 475 -6.69 20.09 -12.82
CA CYS A 475 -5.30 20.53 -12.98
C CYS A 475 -4.42 19.97 -11.85
N PHE A 476 -3.12 20.30 -11.86
CA PHE A 476 -2.15 19.96 -10.80
C PHE A 476 -1.84 18.46 -10.63
N VAL A 477 -2.11 17.64 -11.64
CA VAL A 477 -1.77 16.20 -11.60
C VAL A 477 -0.26 16.00 -11.73
N HIS A 478 0.38 16.71 -12.67
CA HIS A 478 1.82 16.60 -12.95
C HIS A 478 2.69 17.34 -11.91
N THR A 479 2.11 18.28 -11.16
CA THR A 479 2.83 19.03 -10.12
C THR A 479 3.04 18.22 -8.85
N VAL A 480 2.35 17.09 -8.69
CA VAL A 480 2.54 16.19 -7.56
C VAL A 480 3.75 15.28 -7.84
N PRO A 481 4.71 15.15 -6.91
CA PRO A 481 5.88 14.30 -7.08
C PRO A 481 5.56 12.84 -6.75
N TRP A 482 4.79 12.18 -7.63
CA TRP A 482 4.27 10.82 -7.43
C TRP A 482 5.36 9.80 -7.11
N ASP A 483 6.53 9.89 -7.75
CA ASP A 483 7.66 8.99 -7.50
C ASP A 483 8.15 9.00 -6.05
N GLN A 484 7.94 10.10 -5.32
CA GLN A 484 8.29 10.22 -3.89
C GLN A 484 7.22 9.57 -2.98
N LEU A 485 5.99 9.43 -3.48
CA LEU A 485 4.89 8.80 -2.76
C LEU A 485 4.96 7.27 -2.84
N PHE A 486 5.47 6.73 -3.95
CA PHE A 486 5.57 5.30 -4.15
C PHE A 486 6.70 4.67 -3.32
N ARG A 487 6.56 3.37 -3.02
CA ARG A 487 7.50 2.59 -2.19
C ARG A 487 8.04 1.35 -2.91
N ASN A 488 7.33 0.83 -3.91
CA ASN A 488 7.74 -0.35 -4.67
C ASN A 488 7.84 -0.05 -6.18
N PRO A 489 8.69 -0.78 -6.92
CA PRO A 489 9.00 -0.48 -8.33
C PRO A 489 7.87 -0.77 -9.31
N HIS A 490 6.80 -1.45 -8.87
CA HIS A 490 5.64 -1.80 -9.68
C HIS A 490 4.50 -0.78 -9.57
N GLN A 491 4.72 0.33 -8.84
CA GLN A 491 3.76 1.42 -8.74
C GLN A 491 4.01 2.46 -9.84
N ALA A 492 2.92 3.05 -10.31
CA ALA A 492 2.96 4.17 -11.22
C ALA A 492 1.68 4.99 -11.08
N LEU A 493 1.74 6.24 -11.54
CA LEU A 493 0.56 7.03 -11.87
C LEU A 493 0.12 6.66 -13.29
N LEU A 494 -1.12 6.23 -13.42
CA LEU A 494 -1.83 6.14 -14.69
C LEU A 494 -2.82 7.28 -14.76
N HIS A 495 -2.71 8.11 -15.79
CA HIS A 495 -3.61 9.23 -15.97
C HIS A 495 -3.98 9.43 -17.44
N SER A 496 -5.24 9.76 -17.69
CA SER A 496 -5.77 9.98 -19.04
C SER A 496 -7.04 10.84 -18.98
N ALA A 497 -7.34 11.57 -20.05
CA ALA A 497 -8.58 12.37 -20.16
C ALA A 497 -8.84 13.34 -18.98
N ASN A 498 -7.78 13.84 -18.34
CA ASN A 498 -7.86 15.00 -17.44
C ASN A 498 -7.61 16.29 -18.25
N ARG A 499 -7.73 17.45 -17.60
CA ARG A 499 -7.45 18.72 -18.27
C ARG A 499 -5.99 18.80 -18.73
N PRO A 500 -5.70 19.25 -19.97
CA PRO A 500 -4.32 19.42 -20.44
C PRO A 500 -3.55 20.46 -19.62
N GLU A 501 -2.28 20.17 -19.33
CA GLU A 501 -1.42 21.02 -18.48
C GLU A 501 -1.25 22.44 -19.05
N ASP A 502 -1.07 22.56 -20.37
CA ASP A 502 -0.88 23.86 -21.03
C ASP A 502 -2.10 24.78 -20.88
N GLU A 503 -3.32 24.21 -20.84
CA GLU A 503 -4.54 24.98 -20.60
C GLU A 503 -4.64 25.44 -19.14
N CYS A 504 -4.22 24.60 -18.19
CA CYS A 504 -4.16 24.96 -16.77
C CYS A 504 -3.22 26.16 -16.55
N VAL A 505 -2.00 26.09 -17.08
CA VAL A 505 -1.02 27.17 -16.97
C VAL A 505 -1.49 28.43 -17.70
N GLY A 506 -2.15 28.28 -18.87
CA GLY A 506 -2.74 29.41 -19.61
C GLY A 506 -3.79 30.20 -18.84
N GLU A 507 -4.50 29.55 -17.90
CA GLU A 507 -5.45 30.20 -16.99
C GLU A 507 -4.83 30.67 -15.66
N GLY A 508 -3.51 30.57 -15.51
CA GLY A 508 -2.80 30.94 -14.28
C GLY A 508 -2.95 29.91 -13.15
N LEU A 509 -3.39 28.70 -13.44
CA LEU A 509 -3.44 27.59 -12.48
C LEU A 509 -2.07 26.91 -12.42
N ALA A 510 -1.18 27.47 -11.61
CA ALA A 510 0.16 26.95 -11.37
C ALA A 510 0.47 26.94 -9.86
N CYS A 511 1.54 26.22 -9.48
CA CYS A 511 1.95 26.17 -8.08
C CYS A 511 2.35 27.55 -7.55
N TYR A 512 2.12 27.76 -6.27
CA TYR A 512 2.49 29.00 -5.61
C TYR A 512 4.03 29.20 -5.65
N PRO A 513 4.54 30.44 -5.83
CA PRO A 513 5.97 30.68 -6.02
C PRO A 513 6.88 30.16 -4.89
N LEU A 514 6.34 30.06 -3.66
CA LEU A 514 7.09 29.50 -2.53
C LEU A 514 7.08 27.97 -2.46
N CYS A 515 6.36 27.27 -3.33
CA CYS A 515 6.40 25.82 -3.42
C CYS A 515 7.75 25.37 -4.01
N ALA A 516 8.52 24.60 -3.22
CA ALA A 516 9.80 24.08 -3.65
C ALA A 516 9.64 23.20 -4.90
N HIS A 517 10.53 23.38 -5.88
CA HIS A 517 10.55 22.63 -7.14
C HIS A 517 9.26 22.72 -7.97
N GLY A 518 8.36 23.66 -7.67
CA GLY A 518 7.06 23.73 -8.33
C GLY A 518 6.14 22.54 -7.98
N HIS A 519 6.34 21.92 -6.82
CA HIS A 519 5.52 20.78 -6.39
C HIS A 519 4.37 21.21 -5.48
N CYS A 520 3.13 20.93 -5.88
CA CYS A 520 1.94 21.26 -5.10
C CYS A 520 0.74 20.38 -5.44
N TRP A 521 -0.25 20.38 -4.55
CA TRP A 521 -1.53 19.66 -4.65
C TRP A 521 -2.69 20.51 -5.17
N GLY A 522 -2.42 21.79 -5.46
CA GLY A 522 -3.41 22.80 -5.82
C GLY A 522 -2.85 24.22 -5.69
N PRO A 523 -3.72 25.24 -5.83
CA PRO A 523 -3.32 26.63 -5.76
C PRO A 523 -3.04 27.10 -4.32
N GLY A 524 -2.15 28.07 -4.20
CA GLY A 524 -1.89 28.79 -2.94
C GLY A 524 -0.78 28.18 -2.05
N PRO A 525 -0.33 28.94 -1.03
CA PRO A 525 0.81 28.58 -0.19
C PRO A 525 0.56 27.40 0.75
N THR A 526 -0.69 26.96 0.91
CA THR A 526 -1.08 25.84 1.78
C THR A 526 -1.08 24.48 1.08
N GLN A 527 -0.85 24.46 -0.23
CA GLN A 527 -0.89 23.26 -1.06
C GLN A 527 0.50 22.79 -1.51
N CYS A 528 1.55 23.50 -1.12
CA CYS A 528 2.92 23.12 -1.44
C CYS A 528 3.27 21.78 -0.78
N VAL A 529 3.98 20.92 -1.51
CA VAL A 529 4.54 19.68 -0.93
C VAL A 529 5.65 19.99 0.07
N ASN A 530 6.50 20.96 -0.29
CA ASN A 530 7.53 21.50 0.59
C ASN A 530 7.71 22.99 0.31
N CYS A 531 8.09 23.77 1.32
CA CYS A 531 8.34 25.20 1.17
C CYS A 531 9.79 25.45 0.76
N SER A 532 9.97 26.39 -0.16
CA SER A 532 11.30 26.89 -0.55
C SER A 532 11.98 27.66 0.59
N GLN A 533 11.19 28.42 1.37
CA GLN A 533 11.62 29.22 2.51
C GLN A 533 11.14 28.61 3.82
N PHE A 534 10.18 29.25 4.50
CA PHE A 534 9.68 28.83 5.81
C PHE A 534 8.24 28.33 5.73
N LEU A 535 7.85 27.54 6.74
CA LEU A 535 6.49 27.06 6.93
C LEU A 535 5.92 27.61 8.25
N ARG A 536 4.81 28.36 8.17
CA ARG A 536 4.03 28.81 9.33
C ARG A 536 2.76 27.97 9.41
N GLY A 537 2.70 27.06 10.38
CA GLY A 537 1.58 26.12 10.50
C GLY A 537 1.48 25.20 9.28
N GLN A 538 0.62 25.55 8.32
CA GLN A 538 0.40 24.82 7.07
C GLN A 538 0.60 25.71 5.83
N GLU A 539 1.16 26.91 5.99
CA GLU A 539 1.31 27.91 4.93
C GLU A 539 2.79 28.23 4.68
N CYS A 540 3.24 28.17 3.42
CA CYS A 540 4.57 28.62 3.04
C CYS A 540 4.67 30.15 3.06
N VAL A 541 5.70 30.68 3.71
CA VAL A 541 5.88 32.12 3.93
C VAL A 541 7.33 32.54 3.65
N GLU A 542 7.51 33.77 3.18
CA GLU A 542 8.84 34.32 2.85
C GLU A 542 9.72 34.48 4.09
N GLU A 543 9.12 34.98 5.19
CA GLU A 543 9.82 35.27 6.43
C GLU A 543 8.98 34.91 7.67
N CYS A 544 9.66 34.45 8.74
CA CYS A 544 9.07 34.30 10.07
C CYS A 544 9.06 35.64 10.82
N ARG A 545 8.13 35.81 11.76
CA ARG A 545 7.95 37.03 12.57
C ARG A 545 8.96 37.15 13.71
N VAL A 546 10.25 37.08 13.37
CA VAL A 546 11.36 37.06 14.32
C VAL A 546 11.62 38.45 14.89
N LEU A 547 11.81 39.44 14.00
CA LEU A 547 12.14 40.83 14.37
C LEU A 547 10.91 41.75 14.41
N GLN A 548 9.88 41.42 13.63
CA GLN A 548 8.67 42.23 13.48
C GLN A 548 7.45 41.34 13.21
N GLY A 549 6.27 41.81 13.63
CA GLY A 549 5.00 41.09 13.52
C GLY A 549 4.52 40.48 14.83
N LEU A 550 3.24 40.11 14.85
CA LEU A 550 2.58 39.46 15.99
C LEU A 550 1.74 38.27 15.49
N PRO A 551 1.69 37.13 16.21
CA PRO A 551 2.58 36.80 17.35
C PRO A 551 4.05 36.75 16.92
N ARG A 552 4.96 36.89 17.89
CA ARG A 552 6.40 36.74 17.68
C ARG A 552 6.76 35.27 17.53
N GLU A 553 7.73 35.00 16.67
CA GLU A 553 8.12 33.65 16.27
C GLU A 553 9.63 33.45 16.39
N TYR A 554 10.05 32.20 16.50
CA TYR A 554 11.42 31.75 16.27
C TYR A 554 11.45 30.70 15.17
N VAL A 555 12.65 30.39 14.69
CA VAL A 555 12.86 29.43 13.59
C VAL A 555 13.49 28.16 14.13
N LYS A 556 12.89 27.01 13.81
CA LYS A 556 13.50 25.69 14.02
C LYS A 556 13.29 24.84 12.79
N ASP A 557 14.34 24.33 12.17
CA ASP A 557 14.29 23.44 11.00
C ASP A 557 13.37 23.94 9.85
N ARG A 558 13.33 25.27 9.63
CA ARG A 558 12.47 26.02 8.67
C ARG A 558 11.01 26.24 9.09
N TYR A 559 10.61 25.82 10.28
CA TYR A 559 9.29 26.09 10.82
C TYR A 559 9.29 27.42 11.58
N CYS A 560 8.29 28.26 11.31
CA CYS A 560 7.98 29.43 12.13
C CYS A 560 7.12 28.97 13.31
N LEU A 561 7.71 28.95 14.51
CA LEU A 561 7.05 28.52 15.72
C LEU A 561 6.79 29.70 16.65
N PRO A 562 5.63 29.78 17.31
CA PRO A 562 5.31 30.90 18.19
C PRO A 562 6.20 30.89 19.43
N CYS A 563 6.61 32.08 19.87
CA CYS A 563 7.16 32.30 21.20
C CYS A 563 6.08 32.06 22.27
N HIS A 564 6.51 31.80 23.51
CA HIS A 564 5.59 31.75 24.65
C HIS A 564 4.81 33.08 24.79
N PRO A 565 3.50 33.06 25.15
CA PRO A 565 2.70 34.28 25.31
C PRO A 565 3.28 35.29 26.31
N GLU A 566 4.05 34.83 27.28
CA GLU A 566 4.72 35.67 28.29
C GLU A 566 6.04 36.29 27.80
N CYS A 567 6.46 36.07 26.55
CA CYS A 567 7.64 36.74 26.00
C CYS A 567 7.30 38.16 25.54
N GLN A 568 7.99 39.15 26.09
CA GLN A 568 7.80 40.56 25.72
C GLN A 568 8.39 40.83 24.31
N PRO A 569 7.60 41.35 23.34
CA PRO A 569 8.10 41.65 22.00
C PRO A 569 9.28 42.63 21.98
N GLN A 570 10.40 42.24 21.37
CA GLN A 570 11.62 43.05 21.28
C GLN A 570 11.72 43.74 19.91
N ASN A 571 11.51 45.06 19.83
CA ASN A 571 11.57 45.78 18.55
C ASN A 571 13.01 45.83 18.01
N GLY A 572 13.22 45.32 16.80
CA GLY A 572 14.55 45.29 16.16
C GLY A 572 15.50 44.20 16.68
N SER A 573 15.03 43.31 17.55
CA SER A 573 15.79 42.17 18.06
C SER A 573 14.91 40.91 18.14
N VAL A 574 15.53 39.77 18.39
CA VAL A 574 14.86 38.48 18.64
C VAL A 574 14.07 38.55 19.96
N THR A 575 12.86 37.98 19.97
CA THR A 575 11.99 37.96 21.18
C THR A 575 12.18 36.71 22.03
N CYS A 576 12.43 35.56 21.40
CA CYS A 576 12.61 34.28 22.08
C CYS A 576 13.60 33.40 21.31
N LEU A 577 14.14 32.40 22.00
CA LEU A 577 14.98 31.34 21.42
C LEU A 577 14.22 30.02 21.25
N GLY A 578 13.02 29.91 21.81
CA GLY A 578 12.11 28.80 21.58
C GLY A 578 10.73 28.99 22.20
N SER A 579 9.94 27.92 22.27
CA SER A 579 8.51 27.97 22.63
C SER A 579 8.23 28.04 24.13
N GLU A 580 9.22 27.72 24.97
CA GLU A 580 9.04 27.64 26.41
C GLU A 580 9.18 29.01 27.10
N ALA A 581 8.54 29.16 28.26
CA ALA A 581 8.51 30.42 28.99
C ALA A 581 9.87 30.87 29.57
N ASP A 582 10.83 29.96 29.67
CA ASP A 582 12.21 30.21 30.10
C ASP A 582 13.13 30.63 28.93
N GLN A 583 12.65 30.52 27.69
CA GLN A 583 13.40 30.85 26.48
C GLN A 583 13.07 32.25 25.94
N CYS A 584 12.33 33.05 26.71
CA CYS A 584 12.07 34.45 26.39
C CYS A 584 13.31 35.32 26.64
N MET A 585 13.56 36.31 25.77
CA MET A 585 14.61 37.30 26.01
C MET A 585 14.26 38.26 27.16
N ALA A 586 12.97 38.58 27.30
CA ALA A 586 12.41 39.35 28.42
C ALA A 586 10.96 38.92 28.68
N CYS A 587 10.53 38.99 29.94
CA CYS A 587 9.17 38.64 30.35
C CYS A 587 8.21 39.81 30.18
N ALA A 588 6.98 39.53 29.72
CA ALA A 588 5.94 40.54 29.55
C ALA A 588 5.34 41.02 30.88
N HIS A 589 5.24 40.12 31.86
CA HIS A 589 4.66 40.41 33.18
C HIS A 589 5.68 40.20 34.32
N TYR A 590 5.84 38.97 34.81
CA TYR A 590 6.69 38.66 35.95
C TYR A 590 7.66 37.52 35.64
N LYS A 591 8.72 37.40 36.43
CA LYS A 591 9.72 36.33 36.31
C LYS A 591 9.75 35.49 37.58
N ASP A 592 9.42 34.21 37.49
CA ASP A 592 9.63 33.25 38.57
C ASP A 592 10.83 32.34 38.27
N ALA A 593 11.96 32.66 38.90
CA ALA A 593 13.23 32.00 38.65
C ALA A 593 13.60 32.03 37.13
N PRO A 594 13.72 30.93 36.36
CA PRO A 594 14.00 31.05 34.92
C PRO A 594 12.75 31.33 34.07
N LEU A 595 11.53 31.17 34.60
CA LEU A 595 10.28 31.17 33.82
C LEU A 595 9.60 32.54 33.81
N CYS A 596 9.12 32.97 32.65
CA CYS A 596 8.19 34.09 32.54
C CYS A 596 6.76 33.66 32.90
N VAL A 597 6.11 34.37 33.80
CA VAL A 597 4.78 34.04 34.32
C VAL A 597 3.85 35.24 34.32
N ALA A 598 2.56 35.00 34.03
CA ALA A 598 1.54 36.05 34.04
C ALA A 598 1.29 36.60 35.46
N ARG A 599 1.46 35.77 36.49
CA ARG A 599 1.26 36.10 37.92
C ARG A 599 2.21 35.28 38.79
N CYS A 600 2.70 35.86 39.87
CA CYS A 600 3.51 35.12 40.84
C CYS A 600 2.71 34.02 41.55
N PRO A 601 3.29 32.81 41.77
CA PRO A 601 2.59 31.70 42.41
C PRO A 601 2.00 32.07 43.77
N SER A 602 0.69 31.92 43.92
CA SER A 602 -0.04 32.26 45.14
C SER A 602 -0.97 31.12 45.53
N GLY A 603 -0.62 30.37 46.57
CA GLY A 603 -1.41 29.24 47.07
C GLY A 603 -1.28 27.96 46.25
N VAL A 604 -0.22 27.83 45.43
CA VAL A 604 0.00 26.65 44.60
C VAL A 604 0.53 25.51 45.45
N LYS A 605 -0.19 24.38 45.49
CA LYS A 605 0.30 23.14 46.11
C LYS A 605 1.05 22.33 45.06
N THR A 606 2.34 22.10 45.28
CA THR A 606 3.17 21.25 44.42
C THR A 606 2.85 19.76 44.59
N ASP A 607 2.34 19.36 45.77
CA ASP A 607 1.83 18.02 46.05
C ASP A 607 0.83 18.06 47.22
N HIS A 608 0.07 16.98 47.45
CA HIS A 608 -0.90 16.90 48.54
C HIS A 608 -0.27 17.07 49.95
N SER A 609 1.05 16.88 50.06
CA SER A 609 1.81 16.90 51.31
C SER A 609 2.66 18.16 51.52
N PHE A 610 2.74 19.08 50.55
CA PHE A 610 3.59 20.28 50.65
C PHE A 610 2.79 21.53 51.04
N MET A 611 3.46 22.44 51.78
CA MET A 611 2.90 23.75 52.11
C MET A 611 2.68 24.56 50.82
N PRO A 612 1.57 25.32 50.70
CA PRO A 612 1.32 26.14 49.52
C PRO A 612 2.42 27.17 49.34
N ILE A 613 2.90 27.31 48.10
CA ILE A 613 3.89 28.31 47.73
C ILE A 613 3.18 29.66 47.55
N TRP A 614 3.67 30.67 48.26
CA TRP A 614 3.24 32.06 48.14
C TRP A 614 4.45 32.90 47.76
N LYS A 615 4.33 33.60 46.64
CA LYS A 615 5.31 34.54 46.12
C LYS A 615 4.62 35.84 45.74
N PHE A 616 5.34 36.95 45.86
CA PHE A 616 4.91 38.27 45.44
C PHE A 616 5.94 38.88 44.49
N PRO A 617 5.56 39.75 43.56
CA PRO A 617 6.51 40.42 42.68
C PRO A 617 7.25 41.54 43.44
N ASP A 618 8.56 41.65 43.23
CA ASP A 618 9.35 42.82 43.62
C ASP A 618 9.22 43.98 42.61
N GLU A 619 9.92 45.09 42.85
CA GLU A 619 9.86 46.30 41.99
C GLU A 619 10.38 46.02 40.57
N GLU A 620 11.28 45.05 40.43
CA GLU A 620 11.82 44.57 39.15
C GLU A 620 10.94 43.50 38.48
N GLY A 621 9.81 43.12 39.09
CA GLY A 621 8.87 42.13 38.56
C GLY A 621 9.31 40.67 38.74
N THR A 622 10.29 40.39 39.60
CA THR A 622 10.74 39.04 39.96
C THR A 622 9.94 38.51 41.16
N CYS A 623 9.50 37.25 41.09
CA CYS A 623 8.68 36.63 42.13
C CYS A 623 9.53 36.18 43.32
N GLN A 624 9.37 36.84 44.46
CA GLN A 624 10.06 36.53 45.71
C GLN A 624 9.18 35.73 46.67
N PRO A 625 9.76 34.78 47.45
CA PRO A 625 8.99 34.02 48.43
C PRO A 625 8.48 34.90 49.56
N CYS A 626 7.23 34.68 49.95
CA CYS A 626 6.64 35.34 51.11
C CYS A 626 7.34 34.90 52.41
N PRO A 627 7.65 35.81 53.34
CA PRO A 627 8.15 35.45 54.66
C PRO A 627 7.05 34.79 55.51
N ILE A 628 6.95 33.45 55.40
CA ILE A 628 6.32 32.43 56.27
C ILE A 628 4.96 32.67 56.97
N ASN A 629 4.30 33.82 56.82
CA ASN A 629 3.04 34.18 57.50
C ASN A 629 1.98 34.80 56.56
N CYS A 630 2.14 34.69 55.24
CA CYS A 630 1.16 35.20 54.29
C CYS A 630 0.01 34.19 54.10
N THR A 631 -0.86 34.06 55.09
CA THR A 631 -2.10 33.27 54.94
C THR A 631 -3.26 34.05 54.33
N HIS A 632 -3.19 35.38 54.20
CA HIS A 632 -4.13 36.18 53.40
C HIS A 632 -3.51 37.56 53.14
N SER A 633 -3.39 37.98 51.88
CA SER A 633 -3.20 39.40 51.56
C SER A 633 -3.91 39.72 50.24
N GLU A 634 -4.95 40.54 50.35
CA GLU A 634 -5.58 41.25 49.25
C GLU A 634 -4.55 42.13 48.52
N GLU A 635 -4.79 42.33 47.22
CA GLU A 635 -3.98 43.16 46.32
C GLU A 635 -3.80 44.59 46.86
N GLY A 636 -2.53 44.94 47.14
CA GLY A 636 -1.99 46.28 46.98
C GLY A 636 -2.55 47.42 47.85
N ARG A 637 -1.84 47.76 48.93
CA ARG A 637 -1.40 49.14 49.24
C ARG A 637 -0.47 49.16 50.46
N GLY A 638 0.52 50.04 50.38
CA GLY A 638 1.62 50.16 51.34
C GLY A 638 1.22 50.57 52.76
N GLU A 639 2.21 50.39 53.64
CA GLU A 639 2.40 50.98 54.97
C GLU A 639 1.14 51.45 55.72
N ARG A 640 0.75 50.70 56.76
CA ARG A 640 0.45 51.30 58.07
C ARG A 640 0.33 50.30 59.22
N GLU A 641 1.05 50.67 60.28
CA GLU A 641 0.93 50.41 61.73
C GLU A 641 0.07 49.25 62.25
N VAL A 642 0.71 48.47 63.13
CA VAL A 642 0.15 47.47 64.03
C VAL A 642 -0.75 48.15 65.06
N GLU A 643 -2.04 47.81 65.08
CA GLU A 643 -2.90 47.98 66.26
C GLU A 643 -3.52 46.64 66.67
N THR A 644 -3.11 46.18 67.85
CA THR A 644 -3.71 45.07 68.61
C THR A 644 -5.10 45.43 69.15
N PRO A 645 -6.14 44.58 69.04
CA PRO A 645 -7.35 44.72 69.84
C PRO A 645 -7.35 43.79 71.06
N MET A 646 -7.66 44.40 72.21
CA MET A 646 -7.96 43.78 73.50
C MET A 646 -9.12 42.78 73.44
N MET A 647 -9.00 41.71 74.25
CA MET A 647 -10.11 40.88 74.68
C MET A 647 -11.24 41.71 75.34
N ARG A 648 -12.49 41.37 75.01
CA ARG A 648 -13.62 41.53 75.93
C ARG A 648 -14.36 40.20 76.05
N GLU A 649 -14.38 39.71 77.28
CA GLU A 649 -15.15 38.57 77.78
C GLU A 649 -16.65 38.89 77.97
N ASN A 650 -17.42 37.79 78.01
CA ASN A 650 -18.75 37.54 78.60
C ASN A 650 -19.96 38.05 77.78
N HIS A 651 -21.00 37.26 77.51
CA HIS A 651 -21.53 36.07 78.19
C HIS A 651 -22.12 35.05 77.22
#